data_AF-A0AAU8HWQ3-F1
#
_entry.id   AF-A0AAU8HWQ3-F1
#
_cell.length_a   1.000
_cell.length_b   1.000
_cell.length_c   1.000
_cell.angle_alpha   90.00
_cell.angle_beta   90.00
_cell.angle_gamma   90.00
#
_symmetry.space_group_name_H-M   'P 1'
#
loop_
_entity.id
_entity.type
_entity.pdbx_description
1 polymer ?
#
loop_
_entity_poly.entity_id
_entity_poly.type
_entity_poly.pdbx_seq_one_letter_code
_entity_poly.pdbx_strand_id
1 'polypeptide(L)'
;MEVKVAKYSGFCKGVEDAINLTESHCSEKTYTLGPLVHNPDVIEYFEKKGVYHKTDPSKISNSKVVLRSHGVGPNTIEILKQNNNDIIDGTCPFVARVQKIARQLLEDNVPVLIIGDSSHPEIIGINQWTKDSAIIIDSEEQAKQLDIKAPFGVVVQTTFSLDKFKRIMEILKGKYSEEEIIVHNTICRATDLRQKSVKELSQTVDLMLVIGGENSSNTAKLKEICLESGVKTYLIQNYKDIDPQMFTNVKSVGIAAGASTPEWSIKEVFNMVKEIESNELEVGKEVEGEIAKVTEEVVLVDIGDKEEASIPKKEFSLLKIENLEEVAKVGEKVKCIITNIDDEGNVTLSKKQYDENHIWEKLQKDLEAETVISGKVLEEVKGGITIDVGARGFMPASLIDTQYIEDLSSLVGQNLEFIVKELDKEKNKIILSRKDLLLAEKVKNEQKLLEEIKPGQRITGTVRRITDFGAFVDIGGVDGLVHVSNIAWKRVKHPSDVLEVGQKVEVEVLEVKVEEKRVGLSIKATQKSPYEQAIDKFTPGDIVDGTVVRLTGFGAFVEIADGVDGLVHISQISDDHVSDPKDVLEVGQKVQVKVLELKPEEKRISLSIKEAQPKESFEEYSETENLEVNLGERFKDLFKDKE
;
A
#
# COMPACT_ATOMS: atom_id res chain seq x y z
N MET A 1 2.12 30.93 25.38
CA MET A 1 2.43 29.96 26.46
C MET A 1 2.98 28.65 25.88
N GLU A 2 4.23 28.30 26.15
CA GLU A 2 4.83 27.10 25.56
C GLU A 2 4.33 25.81 26.23
N VAL A 3 3.60 24.95 25.50
CA VAL A 3 3.11 23.65 26.01
C VAL A 3 4.03 22.51 25.57
N LYS A 4 4.61 21.79 26.53
CA LYS A 4 5.53 20.66 26.31
C LYS A 4 4.93 19.37 26.86
N VAL A 5 4.95 18.29 26.09
CA VAL A 5 4.56 16.96 26.56
C VAL A 5 5.82 16.14 26.86
N ALA A 6 5.85 15.44 27.99
CA ALA A 6 6.98 14.57 28.34
C ALA A 6 7.11 13.45 27.29
N LYS A 7 8.36 13.19 26.84
CA LYS A 7 8.69 12.28 25.73
C LYS A 7 8.14 10.86 25.90
N TYR A 8 8.01 10.39 27.14
CA TYR A 8 7.51 9.05 27.47
C TYR A 8 6.19 9.15 28.25
N SER A 9 5.15 9.72 27.64
CA SER A 9 3.82 9.87 28.22
C SER A 9 2.81 8.92 27.59
N GLY A 10 1.81 8.48 28.37
CA GLY A 10 0.73 7.61 27.90
C GLY A 10 1.01 6.12 28.10
N PHE A 11 0.22 5.28 27.40
CA PHE A 11 0.29 3.83 27.51
C PHE A 11 1.69 3.29 27.23
N CYS A 12 2.08 2.23 27.96
CA CYS A 12 3.26 1.47 27.55
C CYS A 12 2.97 0.71 26.26
N LYS A 13 4.02 0.40 25.49
CA LYS A 13 3.88 -0.27 24.19
C LYS A 13 3.03 -1.54 24.24
N GLY A 14 3.21 -2.37 25.28
CA GLY A 14 2.42 -3.58 25.44
C GLY A 14 0.92 -3.35 25.73
N VAL A 15 0.56 -2.24 26.37
CA VAL A 15 -0.85 -1.85 26.58
C VAL A 15 -1.43 -1.24 25.31
N GLU A 16 -0.67 -0.40 24.62
CA GLU A 16 -1.05 0.18 23.33
C GLU A 16 -1.33 -0.92 22.30
N ASP A 17 -0.44 -1.92 22.19
CA ASP A 17 -0.60 -3.06 21.29
C ASP A 17 -1.87 -3.87 21.65
N ALA A 18 -2.14 -4.10 22.93
CA ALA A 18 -3.35 -4.80 23.38
C ALA A 18 -4.63 -4.02 23.05
N ILE A 19 -4.61 -2.70 23.18
CA ILE A 19 -5.73 -1.81 22.80
C ILE A 19 -5.96 -1.86 21.30
N ASN A 20 -4.91 -1.68 20.49
CA ASN A 20 -4.98 -1.69 19.03
C ASN A 20 -5.46 -3.06 18.50
N LEU A 21 -5.00 -4.15 19.12
CA LEU A 21 -5.48 -5.51 18.83
C LEU A 21 -6.97 -5.66 19.14
N THR A 22 -7.42 -5.12 20.29
CA THR A 22 -8.84 -5.15 20.67
C THR A 22 -9.68 -4.35 19.67
N GLU A 23 -9.22 -3.16 19.26
CA GLU A 23 -9.95 -2.32 18.31
C GLU A 23 -10.05 -2.96 16.92
N SER A 24 -8.96 -3.51 16.40
CA SER A 24 -8.93 -4.15 15.07
C SER A 24 -9.79 -5.42 14.98
N HIS A 25 -10.03 -6.08 16.12
CA HIS A 25 -10.80 -7.33 16.18
C HIS A 25 -12.15 -7.16 16.90
N CYS A 26 -12.60 -5.92 17.08
CA CYS A 26 -13.88 -5.60 17.70
C CYS A 26 -15.04 -6.10 16.84
N SER A 27 -15.85 -7.01 17.38
CA SER A 27 -17.08 -7.51 16.75
C SER A 27 -18.14 -7.80 17.81
N GLU A 28 -19.37 -8.10 17.41
CA GLU A 28 -20.39 -8.59 18.34
C GLU A 28 -19.85 -9.81 19.11
N LYS A 29 -19.94 -9.79 20.45
CA LYS A 29 -19.42 -10.83 21.39
C LYS A 29 -17.89 -10.91 21.53
N THR A 30 -17.19 -9.78 21.56
CA THR A 30 -15.79 -9.73 22.01
C THR A 30 -15.73 -9.51 23.54
N TYR A 31 -14.93 -10.32 24.23
CA TYR A 31 -14.70 -10.22 25.67
C TYR A 31 -13.21 -10.04 25.98
N THR A 32 -12.89 -9.34 27.06
CA THR A 32 -11.52 -9.25 27.58
C THR A 32 -11.43 -10.00 28.90
N LEU A 33 -10.33 -10.72 29.14
CA LEU A 33 -10.13 -11.42 30.40
C LEU A 33 -9.56 -10.45 31.47
N GLY A 34 -10.47 -9.83 32.21
CA GLY A 34 -10.22 -8.68 33.07
C GLY A 34 -10.15 -7.35 32.30
N PRO A 35 -10.00 -6.23 33.01
CA PRO A 35 -9.84 -4.92 32.37
C PRO A 35 -8.51 -4.87 31.61
N LEU A 36 -8.55 -4.39 30.35
CA LEU A 36 -7.34 -4.16 29.54
C LEU A 36 -6.42 -3.13 30.19
N VAL A 37 -7.03 -2.08 30.75
CA VAL A 37 -6.38 -1.02 31.51
C VAL A 37 -7.25 -0.68 32.72
N HIS A 38 -6.63 -0.37 33.85
CA HIS A 38 -7.31 0.18 35.03
C HIS A 38 -7.59 1.69 34.85
N ASN A 39 -8.34 2.04 33.81
CA ASN A 39 -8.79 3.41 33.54
C ASN A 39 -10.28 3.39 33.18
N PRO A 40 -11.16 4.06 33.97
CA PRO A 40 -12.61 4.07 33.74
C PRO A 40 -13.00 4.53 32.34
N ASP A 41 -12.35 5.56 31.80
CA ASP A 41 -12.70 6.13 30.49
C ASP A 41 -12.45 5.14 29.36
N VAL A 42 -11.36 4.36 29.46
CA VAL A 42 -11.01 3.31 28.50
C VAL A 42 -12.00 2.15 28.57
N ILE A 43 -12.43 1.79 29.79
CA ILE A 43 -13.42 0.73 29.99
C ILE A 43 -14.76 1.15 29.35
N GLU A 44 -15.24 2.36 29.63
CA GLU A 44 -16.49 2.87 29.06
C GLU A 44 -16.43 2.97 27.54
N TYR A 45 -15.30 3.39 26.97
CA TYR A 45 -15.08 3.45 25.53
C TYR A 45 -15.24 2.09 24.85
N PHE A 46 -14.65 1.04 25.42
CA PHE A 46 -14.75 -0.32 24.88
C PHE A 46 -16.13 -0.95 25.11
N GLU A 47 -16.77 -0.66 26.24
CA GLU A 47 -18.15 -1.12 26.50
C GLU A 47 -19.15 -0.54 25.48
N LYS A 48 -18.99 0.74 25.09
CA LYS A 48 -19.80 1.35 24.02
C LYS A 48 -19.57 0.71 22.65
N LYS A 49 -18.39 0.15 22.41
CA LYS A 49 -18.06 -0.61 21.19
C LYS A 49 -18.47 -2.10 21.26
N GLY A 50 -19.11 -2.53 22.35
CA GLY A 50 -19.59 -3.91 22.52
C GLY A 50 -18.52 -4.88 23.06
N VAL A 51 -17.42 -4.38 23.60
CA VAL A 51 -16.37 -5.18 24.24
C VAL A 51 -16.57 -5.14 25.76
N TYR A 52 -16.83 -6.30 26.37
CA TYR A 52 -17.08 -6.41 27.80
C TYR A 52 -15.97 -7.17 28.51
N HIS A 53 -15.57 -6.73 29.69
CA HIS A 53 -14.58 -7.44 30.50
C HIS A 53 -15.25 -8.51 31.38
N LYS A 54 -14.66 -9.70 31.44
CA LYS A 54 -15.08 -10.80 32.32
C LYS A 54 -13.87 -11.34 33.08
N THR A 55 -14.06 -11.67 34.36
CA THR A 55 -12.99 -12.19 35.21
C THR A 55 -12.89 -13.71 35.19
N ASP A 56 -13.97 -14.41 34.86
CA ASP A 56 -14.04 -15.87 34.85
C ASP A 56 -13.98 -16.42 33.41
N PRO A 57 -12.90 -17.12 33.03
CA PRO A 57 -12.74 -17.69 31.69
C PRO A 57 -13.76 -18.79 31.36
N SER A 58 -14.32 -19.46 32.38
CA SER A 58 -15.26 -20.57 32.20
C SER A 58 -16.64 -20.10 31.72
N LYS A 59 -16.97 -18.82 31.92
CA LYS A 59 -18.25 -18.21 31.54
C LYS A 59 -18.22 -17.57 30.15
N ILE A 60 -17.21 -17.89 29.35
CA ILE A 60 -17.01 -17.38 28.00
C ILE A 60 -16.98 -18.57 27.04
N SER A 61 -17.90 -18.60 26.10
CA SER A 61 -18.02 -19.65 25.09
C SER A 61 -18.44 -19.09 23.74
N ASN A 62 -17.95 -19.71 22.65
CA ASN A 62 -18.23 -19.32 21.26
C ASN A 62 -18.09 -17.81 21.02
N SER A 63 -17.06 -17.19 21.59
CA SER A 63 -16.83 -15.75 21.56
C SER A 63 -15.38 -15.43 21.26
N LYS A 64 -15.09 -14.20 20.86
CA LYS A 64 -13.70 -13.72 20.75
C LYS A 64 -13.21 -13.27 22.11
N VAL A 65 -12.02 -13.69 22.50
CA VAL A 65 -11.42 -13.37 23.80
C VAL A 65 -10.06 -12.73 23.60
N VAL A 66 -9.93 -11.48 24.04
CA VAL A 66 -8.65 -10.77 24.03
C VAL A 66 -7.97 -10.94 25.40
N LEU A 67 -6.74 -11.43 25.37
CA LEU A 67 -5.88 -11.53 26.54
C LEU A 67 -5.22 -10.17 26.80
N ARG A 68 -5.22 -9.74 28.07
CA ARG A 68 -4.59 -8.47 28.48
C ARG A 68 -3.06 -8.55 28.44
N SER A 69 -2.41 -7.39 28.47
CA SER A 69 -0.95 -7.23 28.40
C SER A 69 -0.15 -7.96 29.50
N HIS A 70 -0.76 -8.23 30.66
CA HIS A 70 -0.16 -8.99 31.76
C HIS A 70 -0.14 -10.52 31.52
N GLY A 71 -0.74 -10.98 30.43
CA GLY A 71 -0.84 -12.40 30.09
C GLY A 71 -1.71 -13.20 31.06
N VAL A 72 -1.81 -14.51 30.77
CA VAL A 72 -2.57 -15.49 31.55
C VAL A 72 -1.75 -16.79 31.63
N GLY A 73 -2.05 -17.63 32.62
CA GLY A 73 -1.41 -18.94 32.71
C GLY A 73 -1.99 -19.98 31.73
N PRO A 74 -1.29 -21.11 31.55
CA PRO A 74 -1.64 -22.14 30.57
C PRO A 74 -3.03 -22.75 30.79
N ASN A 75 -3.42 -23.02 32.04
CA ASN A 75 -4.74 -23.58 32.37
C ASN A 75 -5.89 -22.69 31.86
N THR A 76 -5.72 -21.36 31.96
CA THR A 76 -6.73 -20.40 31.49
C THR A 76 -6.88 -20.47 29.96
N ILE A 77 -5.76 -20.58 29.25
CA ILE A 77 -5.74 -20.71 27.78
C ILE A 77 -6.42 -22.02 27.36
N GLU A 78 -6.18 -23.12 28.08
CA GLU A 78 -6.82 -24.41 27.82
C GLU A 78 -8.34 -24.36 28.01
N ILE A 79 -8.83 -23.76 29.10
CA ILE A 79 -10.27 -23.57 29.35
C ILE A 79 -10.91 -22.77 28.22
N LEU A 80 -10.27 -21.68 27.79
CA LEU A 80 -10.78 -20.84 26.70
C LEU A 80 -10.85 -21.61 25.37
N LYS A 81 -9.84 -22.44 25.06
CA LYS A 81 -9.83 -23.30 23.87
C LYS A 81 -10.90 -24.38 23.92
N GLN A 82 -11.11 -25.01 25.08
CA GLN A 82 -12.14 -26.04 25.26
C GLN A 82 -13.55 -25.47 25.04
N ASN A 83 -13.78 -24.21 25.40
CA ASN A 83 -15.03 -23.51 25.20
C ASN A 83 -15.24 -22.94 23.78
N ASN A 84 -14.41 -23.36 22.81
CA ASN A 84 -14.48 -22.97 21.40
C ASN A 84 -14.42 -21.44 21.18
N ASN A 85 -13.57 -20.76 21.94
CA ASN A 85 -13.32 -19.33 21.80
C ASN A 85 -12.17 -19.07 20.82
N ASP A 86 -12.26 -17.94 20.11
CA ASP A 86 -11.18 -17.41 19.29
C ASP A 86 -10.30 -16.49 20.17
N ILE A 87 -9.06 -16.89 20.40
CA ILE A 87 -8.17 -16.25 21.39
C ILE A 87 -7.20 -15.31 20.68
N ILE A 88 -7.28 -14.04 21.04
CA ILE A 88 -6.36 -12.99 20.57
C ILE A 88 -5.39 -12.68 21.70
N ASP A 89 -4.12 -13.01 21.48
CA ASP A 89 -3.08 -12.82 22.50
C ASP A 89 -2.54 -11.39 22.47
N GLY A 90 -3.03 -10.55 23.38
CA GLY A 90 -2.52 -9.20 23.63
C GLY A 90 -1.41 -9.14 24.68
N THR A 91 -0.78 -10.26 25.04
CA THR A 91 0.28 -10.29 26.07
C THR A 91 1.49 -9.46 25.64
N CYS A 92 2.00 -8.64 26.55
CA CYS A 92 3.18 -7.82 26.29
C CYS A 92 4.39 -8.73 25.93
N PRO A 93 5.18 -8.42 24.90
CA PRO A 93 6.33 -9.23 24.49
C PRO A 93 7.36 -9.48 25.61
N PHE A 94 7.49 -8.54 26.56
CA PHE A 94 8.33 -8.71 27.74
C PHE A 94 7.75 -9.76 28.68
N VAL A 95 6.45 -9.69 28.99
CA VAL A 95 5.76 -10.65 29.85
C VAL A 95 5.77 -12.05 29.21
N ALA A 96 5.48 -12.15 27.92
CA ALA A 96 5.54 -13.41 27.18
C ALA A 96 6.95 -14.02 27.22
N ARG A 97 8.00 -13.18 27.21
CA ARG A 97 9.39 -13.65 27.40
C ARG A 97 9.62 -14.19 28.81
N VAL A 98 9.15 -13.50 29.85
CA VAL A 98 9.29 -13.98 31.24
C VAL A 98 8.60 -15.33 31.43
N GLN A 99 7.37 -15.47 30.90
CA GLN A 99 6.61 -16.72 30.96
C GLN A 99 7.33 -17.87 30.24
N LYS A 100 7.94 -17.60 29.07
CA LYS A 100 8.75 -18.59 28.33
C LYS A 100 9.99 -19.01 29.11
N ILE A 101 10.70 -18.07 29.72
CA ILE A 101 11.89 -18.36 30.55
C ILE A 101 11.48 -19.19 31.76
N ALA A 102 10.41 -18.81 32.47
CA ALA A 102 9.92 -19.54 33.63
C ALA A 102 9.52 -20.97 33.28
N ARG A 103 8.86 -21.17 32.13
CA ARG A 103 8.54 -22.49 31.58
C ARG A 103 9.80 -23.30 31.26
N GLN A 104 10.79 -22.69 30.61
CA GLN A 104 12.03 -23.36 30.23
C GLN A 104 12.81 -23.83 31.46
N LEU A 105 12.92 -22.98 32.49
CA LEU A 105 13.57 -23.35 33.76
C LEU A 105 12.89 -24.57 34.41
N LEU A 106 11.55 -24.63 34.36
CA LEU A 106 10.81 -25.80 34.83
C LEU A 106 11.11 -27.06 33.97
N GLU A 107 11.14 -26.93 32.64
CA GLU A 107 11.47 -28.03 31.72
C GLU A 107 12.90 -28.55 31.95
N ASP A 108 13.82 -27.68 32.33
CA ASP A 108 15.21 -27.99 32.68
C ASP A 108 15.37 -28.51 34.13
N ASN A 109 14.29 -28.69 34.88
CA ASN A 109 14.25 -29.09 36.30
C ASN A 109 15.02 -28.14 37.25
N VAL A 110 15.11 -26.86 36.88
CA VAL A 110 15.72 -25.80 37.69
C VAL A 110 14.62 -25.09 38.50
N PRO A 111 14.72 -25.05 39.84
CA PRO A 111 13.80 -24.28 40.68
C PRO A 111 13.73 -22.80 40.26
N VAL A 112 12.53 -22.22 40.32
CA VAL A 112 12.28 -20.84 39.89
C VAL A 112 11.96 -19.96 41.09
N LEU A 113 12.69 -18.85 41.21
CA LEU A 113 12.39 -17.74 42.13
C LEU A 113 11.83 -16.57 41.32
N ILE A 114 10.66 -16.09 41.71
CA ILE A 114 10.02 -14.92 41.13
C ILE A 114 10.13 -13.76 42.13
N ILE A 115 10.75 -12.66 41.72
CA ILE A 115 10.80 -11.42 42.50
C ILE A 115 9.69 -10.49 42.03
N GLY A 116 8.68 -10.27 42.86
CA GLY A 116 7.52 -9.45 42.53
C GLY A 116 6.37 -9.61 43.51
N ASP A 117 5.35 -8.78 43.34
CA ASP A 117 4.14 -8.82 44.15
C ASP A 117 3.30 -10.07 43.82
N SER A 118 3.10 -10.93 44.81
CA SER A 118 2.33 -12.17 44.69
C SER A 118 0.87 -11.97 44.28
N SER A 119 0.29 -10.80 44.55
CA SER A 119 -1.09 -10.45 44.17
C SER A 119 -1.19 -9.92 42.73
N HIS A 120 -0.06 -9.61 42.09
CA HIS A 120 -0.07 -8.99 40.77
C HIS A 120 -0.42 -10.00 39.66
N PRO A 121 -1.34 -9.66 38.73
CA PRO A 121 -1.74 -10.51 37.62
C PRO A 121 -0.62 -11.17 36.82
N GLU A 122 0.45 -10.42 36.56
CA GLU A 122 1.63 -10.89 35.83
C GLU A 122 2.32 -12.05 36.56
N ILE A 123 2.49 -11.92 37.89
CA ILE A 123 3.19 -12.90 38.72
C ILE A 123 2.36 -14.17 38.87
N ILE A 124 1.05 -14.03 39.05
CA ILE A 124 0.10 -15.16 39.03
C ILE A 124 0.22 -15.90 37.70
N GLY A 125 0.24 -15.17 36.57
CA GLY A 125 0.44 -15.74 35.24
C GLY A 125 1.75 -16.50 35.14
N ILE A 126 2.89 -15.89 35.51
CA ILE A 126 4.21 -16.52 35.47
C ILE A 126 4.27 -17.78 36.34
N ASN A 127 3.72 -17.74 37.56
CA ASN A 127 3.71 -18.88 38.48
C ASN A 127 2.92 -20.06 37.89
N GLN A 128 1.79 -19.80 37.23
CA GLN A 128 1.01 -20.85 36.55
C GLN A 128 1.80 -21.51 35.40
N TRP A 129 2.66 -20.77 34.70
CA TRP A 129 3.58 -21.36 33.71
C TRP A 129 4.64 -22.28 34.33
N THR A 130 4.92 -22.11 35.62
CA THR A 130 5.74 -23.04 36.42
C THR A 130 4.94 -24.13 37.12
N LYS A 131 3.66 -24.33 36.77
CA LYS A 131 2.74 -25.25 37.49
C LYS A 131 2.64 -24.96 38.99
N ASP A 132 2.67 -23.67 39.33
CA ASP A 132 2.59 -23.15 40.69
C ASP A 132 3.71 -23.63 41.64
N SER A 133 4.86 -24.04 41.07
CA SER A 133 6.01 -24.51 41.86
C SER A 133 7.03 -23.44 42.19
N ALA A 134 6.90 -22.22 41.66
CA ALA A 134 7.87 -21.16 41.89
C ALA A 134 7.70 -20.53 43.29
N ILE A 135 8.83 -20.10 43.87
CA ILE A 135 8.83 -19.32 45.11
C ILE A 135 8.72 -17.84 44.74
N ILE A 136 7.81 -17.10 45.38
CA ILE A 136 7.59 -15.67 45.12
C ILE A 136 8.06 -14.86 46.32
N ILE A 137 8.87 -13.82 46.08
CA ILE A 137 9.31 -12.87 47.10
C ILE A 137 9.17 -11.42 46.62
N ASP A 138 8.89 -10.48 47.53
CA ASP A 138 8.75 -9.05 47.22
C ASP A 138 9.62 -8.13 48.10
N SER A 139 10.28 -8.70 49.11
CA SER A 139 10.94 -7.95 50.19
C SER A 139 12.29 -8.55 50.61
N GLU A 140 13.13 -7.69 51.21
CA GLU A 140 14.46 -8.05 51.72
C GLU A 140 14.39 -9.06 52.87
N GLU A 141 13.33 -9.02 53.67
CA GLU A 141 13.11 -9.94 54.79
C GLU A 141 12.82 -11.35 54.30
N GLN A 142 11.99 -11.48 53.27
CA GLN A 142 11.72 -12.77 52.62
C GLN A 142 12.99 -13.32 51.94
N ALA A 143 13.81 -12.46 51.32
CA ALA A 143 15.10 -12.87 50.76
C ALA A 143 16.05 -13.44 51.85
N LYS A 144 16.05 -12.86 53.05
CA LYS A 144 16.82 -13.37 54.21
C LYS A 144 16.30 -14.70 54.76
N GLN A 145 15.03 -15.02 54.57
CA GLN A 145 14.43 -16.28 55.01
C GLN A 145 14.35 -17.33 53.89
N LEU A 146 14.68 -16.95 52.65
CA LEU A 146 14.63 -17.82 51.50
C LEU A 146 15.54 -19.05 51.68
N ASP A 147 14.96 -20.22 51.44
CA ASP A 147 15.61 -21.50 51.31
C ASP A 147 15.15 -22.17 50.01
N ILE A 148 15.97 -22.05 48.97
CA ILE A 148 15.73 -22.62 47.64
C ILE A 148 16.91 -23.52 47.26
N LYS A 149 16.61 -24.65 46.59
CA LYS A 149 17.62 -25.60 46.15
C LYS A 149 18.41 -25.03 44.96
N ALA A 150 19.72 -24.92 45.10
CA ALA A 150 20.65 -24.51 44.05
C ALA A 150 20.95 -25.64 43.03
N PRO A 151 21.22 -25.32 41.75
CA PRO A 151 21.10 -23.99 41.14
C PRO A 151 19.63 -23.61 40.91
N PHE A 152 19.30 -22.32 40.94
CA PHE A 152 17.95 -21.81 40.69
C PHE A 152 17.93 -20.60 39.76
N GLY A 153 16.83 -20.44 39.02
CA GLY A 153 16.61 -19.32 38.12
C GLY A 153 15.83 -18.20 38.79
N VAL A 154 16.22 -16.95 38.55
CA VAL A 154 15.55 -15.76 39.08
C VAL A 154 14.90 -15.00 37.93
N VAL A 155 13.58 -14.82 38.01
CA VAL A 155 12.81 -13.92 37.14
C VAL A 155 12.19 -12.79 37.96
N VAL A 156 11.88 -11.67 37.33
CA VAL A 156 11.46 -10.45 38.02
C VAL A 156 10.21 -9.88 37.34
N GLN A 157 9.28 -9.37 38.13
CA GLN A 157 8.13 -8.64 37.62
C GLN A 157 8.58 -7.43 36.78
N THR A 158 7.96 -7.24 35.62
CA THR A 158 8.36 -6.18 34.68
C THR A 158 8.24 -4.77 35.26
N THR A 159 7.32 -4.56 36.21
CA THR A 159 7.08 -3.28 36.89
C THR A 159 7.78 -3.14 38.24
N PHE A 160 8.65 -4.09 38.63
CA PHE A 160 9.34 -4.03 39.92
C PHE A 160 10.39 -2.92 39.97
N SER A 161 10.65 -2.37 41.15
CA SER A 161 11.66 -1.33 41.35
C SER A 161 13.08 -1.89 41.24
N LEU A 162 13.90 -1.29 40.38
CA LEU A 162 15.32 -1.65 40.22
C LEU A 162 16.12 -1.54 41.51
N ASP A 163 15.86 -0.53 42.34
CA ASP A 163 16.59 -0.33 43.58
C ASP A 163 16.26 -1.40 44.62
N LYS A 164 14.98 -1.79 44.73
CA LYS A 164 14.57 -2.93 45.56
C LYS A 164 15.19 -4.23 45.06
N PHE A 165 15.18 -4.45 43.75
CA PHE A 165 15.76 -5.64 43.14
C PHE A 165 17.25 -5.77 43.45
N LYS A 166 18.04 -4.69 43.33
CA LYS A 166 19.47 -4.70 43.67
C LYS A 166 19.72 -5.11 45.12
N ARG A 167 18.97 -4.56 46.07
CA ARG A 167 19.10 -4.90 47.50
C ARG A 167 18.75 -6.36 47.78
N ILE A 168 17.69 -6.88 47.17
CA ILE A 168 17.33 -8.30 47.26
C ILE A 168 18.46 -9.17 46.68
N MET A 169 19.00 -8.81 45.51
CA MET A 169 20.09 -9.55 44.88
C MET A 169 21.39 -9.54 45.70
N GLU A 170 21.72 -8.43 46.37
CA GLU A 170 22.87 -8.36 47.29
C GLU A 170 22.73 -9.36 48.45
N ILE A 171 21.51 -9.48 49.01
CA ILE A 171 21.22 -10.47 50.06
C ILE A 171 21.35 -11.90 49.52
N LEU A 172 20.85 -12.18 48.32
CA LEU A 172 20.93 -13.52 47.70
C LEU A 172 22.38 -13.91 47.37
N LYS A 173 23.17 -12.99 46.83
CA LYS A 173 24.61 -13.19 46.57
C LYS A 173 25.44 -13.41 47.84
N GLY A 174 24.96 -12.94 48.99
CA GLY A 174 25.57 -13.24 50.28
C GLY A 174 25.27 -14.65 50.80
N LYS A 175 24.21 -15.30 50.30
CA LYS A 175 23.77 -16.64 50.72
C LYS A 175 24.16 -17.76 49.78
N TYR A 176 24.20 -17.49 48.47
CA TYR A 176 24.46 -18.46 47.41
C TYR A 176 25.64 -18.00 46.54
N SER A 177 26.35 -18.94 45.95
CA SER A 177 27.46 -18.65 45.04
C SER A 177 26.94 -18.05 43.72
N GLU A 178 27.72 -17.20 43.05
CA GLU A 178 27.25 -16.55 41.80
C GLU A 178 26.93 -17.56 40.68
N GLU A 179 27.58 -18.72 40.65
CA GLU A 179 27.33 -19.80 39.68
C GLU A 179 26.01 -20.56 39.95
N GLU A 180 25.44 -20.42 41.14
CA GLU A 180 24.21 -21.10 41.56
C GLU A 180 22.95 -20.28 41.23
N ILE A 181 23.10 -18.99 40.90
CA ILE A 181 22.01 -18.06 40.64
C ILE A 181 21.95 -17.69 39.15
N ILE A 182 20.96 -18.20 38.44
CA ILE A 182 20.74 -17.87 37.03
C ILE A 182 19.80 -16.67 36.94
N VAL A 183 20.35 -15.47 36.86
CA VAL A 183 19.55 -14.22 36.90
C VAL A 183 19.06 -13.82 35.50
N HIS A 184 17.73 -13.79 35.34
CA HIS A 184 17.06 -13.22 34.18
C HIS A 184 16.43 -11.87 34.53
N ASN A 185 17.20 -10.79 34.39
CA ASN A 185 16.67 -9.44 34.60
C ASN A 185 15.61 -9.11 33.53
N THR A 186 14.37 -9.09 33.97
CA THR A 186 13.16 -9.00 33.15
C THR A 186 12.39 -7.69 33.39
N ILE A 187 12.98 -6.76 34.16
CA ILE A 187 12.39 -5.45 34.48
C ILE A 187 12.30 -4.58 33.21
N CYS A 188 11.12 -4.00 32.99
CA CYS A 188 10.87 -3.09 31.88
C CYS A 188 11.34 -1.67 32.25
N ARG A 189 12.26 -1.12 31.44
CA ARG A 189 12.84 0.23 31.65
C ARG A 189 11.87 1.39 31.32
N ALA A 190 10.65 1.09 30.86
CA ALA A 190 9.68 2.11 30.46
C ALA A 190 9.27 3.03 31.62
N THR A 191 9.17 2.49 32.85
CA THR A 191 8.84 3.29 34.03
C THR A 191 9.98 4.25 34.40
N ASP A 192 11.23 3.78 34.36
CA ASP A 192 12.39 4.62 34.67
C ASP A 192 12.58 5.75 33.63
N LEU A 193 12.40 5.44 32.35
CA LEU A 193 12.49 6.43 31.27
C LEU A 193 11.41 7.50 31.41
N ARG A 194 10.19 7.11 31.80
CA ARG A 194 9.09 8.04 32.08
C ARG A 194 9.41 8.94 33.26
N GLN A 195 9.87 8.40 34.38
CA GLN A 195 10.26 9.18 35.55
C GLN A 195 11.40 10.15 35.24
N LYS A 196 12.42 9.73 34.49
CA LYS A 196 13.52 10.61 34.04
C LYS A 196 13.03 11.72 33.12
N SER A 197 12.18 11.41 32.14
CA SER A 197 11.63 12.42 31.24
C SER A 197 10.75 13.44 31.96
N VAL A 198 9.99 13.02 32.96
CA VAL A 198 9.20 13.94 33.79
C VAL A 198 10.10 14.82 34.64
N LYS A 199 11.18 14.26 35.21
CA LYS A 199 12.18 15.02 35.98
C LYS A 199 12.95 16.04 35.13
N GLU A 200 13.29 15.70 33.89
CA GLU A 200 13.94 16.63 32.96
C GLU A 200 12.97 17.75 32.56
N LEU A 201 11.70 17.40 32.28
CA LEU A 201 10.69 18.37 31.89
C LEU A 201 10.36 19.34 33.04
N SER A 202 10.19 18.83 34.25
CA SER A 202 9.85 19.62 35.45
C SER A 202 10.88 20.70 35.78
N GLN A 203 12.12 20.57 35.29
CA GLN A 203 13.19 21.57 35.46
C GLN A 203 13.14 22.71 34.42
N THR A 204 12.37 22.53 33.35
CA THR A 204 12.34 23.46 32.20
C THR A 204 11.01 24.19 32.04
N VAL A 205 10.01 23.88 32.87
CA VAL A 205 8.66 24.43 32.79
C VAL A 205 8.24 25.10 34.10
N ASP A 206 7.32 26.06 34.03
CA ASP A 206 6.81 26.79 35.19
C ASP A 206 5.65 26.05 35.89
N LEU A 207 4.93 25.20 35.13
CA LEU A 207 3.79 24.42 35.60
C LEU A 207 3.83 23.00 35.05
N MET A 208 3.50 22.00 35.86
CA MET A 208 3.33 20.60 35.46
C MET A 208 1.89 20.13 35.67
N LEU A 209 1.29 19.58 34.62
CA LEU A 209 0.01 18.86 34.66
C LEU A 209 0.31 17.36 34.56
N VAL A 210 -0.01 16.61 35.61
CA VAL A 210 0.14 15.16 35.64
C VAL A 210 -1.23 14.52 35.44
N ILE A 211 -1.40 13.79 34.34
CA ILE A 211 -2.66 13.14 33.96
C ILE A 211 -2.66 11.69 34.44
N GLY A 212 -3.59 11.35 35.33
CA GLY A 212 -3.85 9.98 35.73
C GLY A 212 -4.74 9.87 36.98
N GLY A 213 -5.19 8.63 37.26
CA GLY A 213 -6.06 8.37 38.41
C GLY A 213 -5.34 8.54 39.75
N GLU A 214 -6.04 9.09 40.75
CA GLU A 214 -5.51 9.32 42.10
C GLU A 214 -4.99 8.05 42.79
N ASN A 215 -5.60 6.90 42.48
CA ASN A 215 -5.22 5.59 43.06
C ASN A 215 -4.04 4.91 42.35
N SER A 216 -3.45 5.53 41.32
CA SER A 216 -2.34 4.94 40.58
C SER A 216 -1.01 5.23 41.27
N SER A 217 -0.39 4.19 41.85
CA SER A 217 0.95 4.29 42.47
C SER A 217 2.00 4.93 41.55
N ASN A 218 1.96 4.62 40.25
CA ASN A 218 2.85 5.24 39.26
C ASN A 218 2.58 6.73 39.06
N THR A 219 1.31 7.15 39.05
CA THR A 219 0.93 8.56 38.87
C THR A 219 1.28 9.38 40.10
N ALA A 220 1.05 8.83 41.30
CA ALA A 220 1.49 9.43 42.55
C ALA A 220 3.01 9.65 42.59
N LYS A 221 3.79 8.66 42.10
CA LYS A 221 5.25 8.80 42.02
C LYS A 221 5.70 9.88 41.05
N LEU A 222 5.02 10.03 39.89
CA LEU A 222 5.33 11.11 38.95
C LEU A 222 5.04 12.49 39.55
N LYS A 223 3.92 12.64 40.29
CA LYS A 223 3.61 13.86 41.02
C LYS A 223 4.68 14.20 42.05
N GLU A 224 5.14 13.21 42.83
CA GLU A 224 6.20 13.38 43.81
C GLU A 224 7.49 13.89 43.17
N ILE A 225 7.91 13.32 42.03
CA ILE A 225 9.10 13.75 41.28
C ILE A 225 8.98 15.21 40.81
N CYS A 226 7.80 15.64 40.35
CA CYS A 226 7.58 17.03 39.98
C CYS A 226 7.67 17.96 41.20
N LEU A 227 7.05 17.58 42.32
CA LEU A 227 7.09 18.36 43.56
C LEU A 227 8.52 18.48 44.12
N GLU A 228 9.31 17.40 44.07
CA GLU A 228 10.74 17.41 44.43
C GLU A 228 11.57 18.37 43.57
N SER A 229 11.14 18.62 42.34
CA SER A 229 11.80 19.56 41.42
C SER A 229 11.44 21.03 41.69
N GLY A 230 10.47 21.29 42.59
CA GLY A 230 10.03 22.64 42.96
C GLY A 230 9.06 23.31 41.99
N VAL A 231 8.57 22.60 40.97
CA VAL A 231 7.60 23.13 40.00
C VAL A 231 6.16 23.01 40.51
N LYS A 232 5.34 24.02 40.23
CA LYS A 232 3.90 23.96 40.52
C LYS A 232 3.29 22.76 39.78
N THR A 233 2.66 21.85 40.50
CA THR A 233 2.18 20.58 39.93
C THR A 233 0.72 20.34 40.28
N TYR A 234 -0.11 20.12 39.27
CA TYR A 234 -1.51 19.69 39.44
C TYR A 234 -1.70 18.26 38.94
N LEU A 235 -2.51 17.51 39.66
CA LEU A 235 -2.97 16.18 39.25
C LEU A 235 -4.36 16.36 38.66
N ILE A 236 -4.55 15.92 37.42
CA ILE A 236 -5.82 15.99 36.70
C ILE A 236 -6.18 14.59 36.19
N GLN A 237 -7.47 14.27 36.14
CA GLN A 237 -7.93 13.02 35.53
C GLN A 237 -8.26 13.24 34.05
N ASN A 238 -8.91 14.37 33.74
CA ASN A 238 -9.33 14.73 32.38
C ASN A 238 -9.25 16.25 32.15
N TYR A 239 -9.58 16.70 30.93
CA TYR A 239 -9.56 18.12 30.56
C TYR A 239 -10.53 19.00 31.35
N LYS A 240 -11.56 18.43 31.99
CA LYS A 240 -12.56 19.18 32.77
C LYS A 240 -12.04 19.65 34.12
N ASP A 241 -10.97 19.03 34.61
CA ASP A 241 -10.30 19.42 35.86
C ASP A 241 -9.38 20.64 35.67
N ILE A 242 -9.27 21.16 34.44
CA ILE A 242 -8.45 22.31 34.08
C ILE A 242 -9.21 23.60 34.38
N ASP A 243 -8.71 24.38 35.34
CA ASP A 243 -9.21 25.73 35.62
C ASP A 243 -8.30 26.77 34.93
N PRO A 244 -8.85 27.69 34.11
CA PRO A 244 -8.09 28.80 33.51
C PRO A 244 -7.23 29.60 34.50
N GLN A 245 -7.64 29.70 35.76
CA GLN A 245 -6.87 30.41 36.79
C GLN A 245 -5.50 29.74 37.08
N MET A 246 -5.36 28.44 36.82
CA MET A 246 -4.11 27.69 37.01
C MET A 246 -2.96 28.20 36.13
N PHE A 247 -3.28 28.89 35.03
CA PHE A 247 -2.33 29.36 34.02
C PHE A 247 -1.92 30.83 34.19
N THR A 248 -2.42 31.50 35.23
CA THR A 248 -2.08 32.90 35.51
C THR A 248 -0.58 33.05 35.76
N ASN A 249 0.10 33.90 34.98
CA ASN A 249 1.55 34.15 35.03
C ASN A 249 2.44 32.92 34.72
N VAL A 250 1.96 31.96 33.93
CA VAL A 250 2.71 30.78 33.52
C VAL A 250 3.21 30.95 32.08
N LYS A 251 4.53 30.88 31.83
CA LYS A 251 5.07 31.00 30.47
C LYS A 251 5.18 29.65 29.77
N SER A 252 5.36 28.59 30.56
CA SER A 252 5.56 27.23 30.06
C SER A 252 4.83 26.18 30.90
N VAL A 253 4.14 25.27 30.21
CA VAL A 253 3.36 24.18 30.81
C VAL A 253 3.92 22.84 30.34
N GLY A 254 4.28 21.97 31.27
CA GLY A 254 4.62 20.58 31.00
C GLY A 254 3.42 19.66 31.25
N ILE A 255 3.17 18.73 30.34
CA ILE A 255 2.16 17.69 30.48
C ILE A 255 2.86 16.34 30.60
N ALA A 256 2.54 15.60 31.66
CA ALA A 256 3.00 14.23 31.89
C ALA A 256 1.81 13.32 32.09
N ALA A 257 1.91 12.06 31.67
CA ALA A 257 0.83 11.10 31.84
C ALA A 257 1.33 9.75 32.37
N GLY A 258 0.53 9.14 33.24
CA GLY A 258 0.79 7.81 33.78
C GLY A 258 0.75 6.71 32.70
N ALA A 259 1.28 5.53 33.05
CA ALA A 259 1.32 4.37 32.15
C ALA A 259 -0.05 3.79 31.79
N SER A 260 -1.11 4.20 32.50
CA SER A 260 -2.50 3.77 32.32
C SER A 260 -3.39 4.90 31.79
N THR A 261 -2.78 6.00 31.35
CA THR A 261 -3.51 7.15 30.80
C THR A 261 -3.50 7.07 29.27
N PRO A 262 -4.65 7.21 28.60
CA PRO A 262 -4.73 7.13 27.16
C PRO A 262 -4.17 8.36 26.44
N GLU A 263 -3.73 8.15 25.19
CA GLU A 263 -3.21 9.25 24.35
C GLU A 263 -4.26 10.31 24.02
N TRP A 264 -5.54 9.92 23.83
CA TRP A 264 -6.59 10.89 23.53
C TRP A 264 -6.78 11.88 24.69
N SER A 265 -6.72 11.44 25.95
CA SER A 265 -6.79 12.34 27.10
C SER A 265 -5.61 13.31 27.16
N ILE A 266 -4.41 12.88 26.75
CA ILE A 266 -3.24 13.77 26.63
C ILE A 266 -3.50 14.83 25.55
N LYS A 267 -4.06 14.42 24.41
CA LYS A 267 -4.40 15.32 23.30
C LYS A 267 -5.52 16.30 23.68
N GLU A 268 -6.55 15.85 24.39
CA GLU A 268 -7.64 16.70 24.89
C GLU A 268 -7.12 17.77 25.85
N VAL A 269 -6.30 17.39 26.84
CA VAL A 269 -5.65 18.34 27.75
C VAL A 269 -4.76 19.30 26.98
N PHE A 270 -3.95 18.80 26.04
CA PHE A 270 -3.07 19.65 25.22
C PHE A 270 -3.86 20.66 24.40
N ASN A 271 -4.95 20.24 23.76
CA ASN A 271 -5.81 21.11 22.96
C ASN A 271 -6.50 22.16 23.85
N MET A 272 -7.02 21.76 25.02
CA MET A 272 -7.65 22.69 25.97
C MET A 272 -6.66 23.77 26.46
N VAL A 273 -5.41 23.39 26.79
CA VAL A 273 -4.38 24.35 27.20
C VAL A 273 -4.03 25.29 26.04
N LYS A 274 -3.98 24.79 24.80
CA LYS A 274 -3.79 25.63 23.61
C LYS A 274 -4.97 26.54 23.30
N GLU A 275 -6.20 26.11 23.53
CA GLU A 275 -7.39 26.95 23.39
C GLU A 275 -7.37 28.09 24.40
N ILE A 276 -6.96 27.81 25.66
CA ILE A 276 -6.77 28.84 26.68
C ILE A 276 -5.69 29.86 26.26
N GLU A 277 -4.57 29.40 25.69
CA GLU A 277 -3.56 30.28 25.06
C GLU A 277 -4.14 31.08 23.88
N SER A 278 -5.01 30.45 23.09
CA SER A 278 -5.61 31.05 21.91
C SER A 278 -6.67 32.12 22.22
N ASN A 279 -7.04 32.32 23.48
CA ASN A 279 -7.95 33.39 23.88
C ASN A 279 -7.25 34.70 24.30
N GLU A 280 -5.90 34.78 24.30
CA GLU A 280 -5.19 36.07 24.50
C GLU A 280 -4.96 36.78 23.15
N LEU A 281 -5.43 38.02 23.00
CA LEU A 281 -5.25 38.83 21.78
C LEU A 281 -3.78 39.29 21.66
N GLU A 282 -3.07 38.82 20.64
CA GLU A 282 -1.68 39.22 20.34
C GLU A 282 -1.57 39.76 18.90
N VAL A 283 -0.70 40.75 18.70
CA VAL A 283 -0.38 41.31 17.37
C VAL A 283 0.24 40.22 16.49
N GLY A 284 -0.33 40.00 15.31
CA GLY A 284 0.05 38.96 14.34
C GLY A 284 -0.85 37.72 14.36
N LYS A 285 -1.85 37.66 15.23
CA LYS A 285 -2.76 36.51 15.38
C LYS A 285 -3.94 36.55 14.41
N GLU A 286 -4.35 35.37 13.94
CA GLU A 286 -5.54 35.19 13.11
C GLU A 286 -6.81 35.19 13.98
N VAL A 287 -7.79 36.00 13.60
CA VAL A 287 -9.07 36.12 14.28
C VAL A 287 -10.23 36.07 13.28
N GLU A 288 -11.34 35.51 13.74
CA GLU A 288 -12.62 35.52 13.02
C GLU A 288 -13.52 36.58 13.63
N GLY A 289 -14.11 37.43 12.77
CA GLY A 289 -15.04 38.45 13.24
C GLY A 289 -16.19 38.69 12.27
N GLU A 290 -17.29 39.23 12.80
CA GLU A 290 -18.50 39.54 12.05
C GLU A 290 -18.53 41.02 11.65
N ILE A 291 -18.82 41.32 10.38
CA ILE A 291 -18.90 42.70 9.91
C ILE A 291 -20.09 43.40 10.58
N ALA A 292 -19.80 44.25 11.56
CA ALA A 292 -20.80 45.06 12.25
C ALA A 292 -21.23 46.27 11.41
N LYS A 293 -20.28 46.89 10.70
CA LYS A 293 -20.56 48.08 9.89
C LYS A 293 -19.55 48.24 8.76
N VAL A 294 -20.04 48.58 7.56
CA VAL A 294 -19.21 48.93 6.41
C VAL A 294 -19.31 50.44 6.20
N THR A 295 -18.17 51.13 6.10
CA THR A 295 -18.10 52.53 5.64
C THR A 295 -17.25 52.61 4.36
N GLU A 296 -17.25 53.76 3.68
CA GLU A 296 -16.51 53.93 2.41
C GLU A 296 -14.99 53.70 2.54
N GLU A 297 -14.42 53.92 3.74
CA GLU A 297 -12.98 53.82 4.00
C GLU A 297 -12.58 52.67 4.93
N VAL A 298 -13.47 52.23 5.83
CA VAL A 298 -13.16 51.26 6.90
C VAL A 298 -14.33 50.29 7.15
N VAL A 299 -14.04 49.02 7.40
CA VAL A 299 -15.01 48.01 7.84
C VAL A 299 -14.81 47.74 9.33
N LEU A 300 -15.84 47.97 10.14
CA LEU A 300 -15.86 47.59 11.55
C LEU A 300 -16.32 46.15 11.68
N VAL A 301 -15.55 45.38 12.43
CA VAL A 301 -15.72 43.94 12.64
C VAL A 301 -15.73 43.66 14.13
N ASP A 302 -16.75 42.93 14.57
CA ASP A 302 -16.84 42.41 15.93
C ASP A 302 -16.08 41.08 16.01
N ILE A 303 -15.02 41.05 16.81
CA ILE A 303 -14.14 39.87 17.00
C ILE A 303 -14.44 39.10 18.30
N GLY A 304 -15.56 39.39 18.98
CA GLY A 304 -16.09 38.53 20.04
C GLY A 304 -15.63 38.81 21.47
N ASP A 305 -14.88 39.89 21.71
CA ASP A 305 -14.39 40.25 23.05
C ASP A 305 -14.47 41.77 23.30
N LYS A 306 -15.68 42.35 23.36
CA LYS A 306 -15.97 43.75 23.75
C LYS A 306 -15.19 44.89 23.04
N GLU A 307 -14.30 44.59 22.12
CA GLU A 307 -13.46 45.52 21.37
C GLU A 307 -13.88 45.51 19.90
N GLU A 308 -14.20 46.69 19.36
CA GLU A 308 -14.53 46.86 17.94
C GLU A 308 -13.24 46.94 17.12
N ALA A 309 -13.09 46.03 16.15
CA ALA A 309 -11.91 45.99 15.31
C ALA A 309 -12.17 46.65 13.95
N SER A 310 -11.14 47.21 13.32
CA SER A 310 -11.27 47.97 12.07
C SER A 310 -10.38 47.43 10.95
N ILE A 311 -10.94 47.25 9.74
CA ILE A 311 -10.23 46.84 8.53
C ILE A 311 -10.26 47.99 7.51
N PRO A 312 -9.10 48.59 7.15
CA PRO A 312 -9.03 49.60 6.09
C PRO A 312 -9.39 49.03 4.70
N LYS A 313 -9.98 49.83 3.80
CA LYS A 313 -10.32 49.45 2.41
C LYS A 313 -9.17 48.77 1.65
N LYS A 314 -7.95 49.25 1.88
CA LYS A 314 -6.73 48.74 1.21
C LYS A 314 -6.32 47.33 1.68
N GLU A 315 -6.78 46.93 2.85
CA GLU A 315 -6.46 45.68 3.53
C GLU A 315 -7.64 44.69 3.48
N PHE A 316 -8.73 45.01 2.77
CA PHE A 316 -9.94 44.17 2.70
C PHE A 316 -9.90 43.11 1.58
N SER A 317 -9.17 43.36 0.47
CA SER A 317 -9.07 42.40 -0.63
C SER A 317 -7.82 42.61 -1.48
N LEU A 318 -7.39 41.54 -2.16
CA LEU A 318 -6.25 41.52 -3.07
C LEU A 318 -6.53 42.20 -4.42
N LEU A 319 -7.80 42.33 -4.81
CA LEU A 319 -8.22 42.99 -6.06
C LEU A 319 -8.57 44.46 -5.81
N LYS A 320 -8.37 45.33 -6.82
CA LYS A 320 -8.85 46.72 -6.75
C LYS A 320 -10.37 46.71 -6.74
N ILE A 321 -10.96 46.92 -5.57
CA ILE A 321 -12.40 47.06 -5.38
C ILE A 321 -12.75 48.55 -5.50
N GLU A 322 -13.64 48.90 -6.44
CA GLU A 322 -14.17 50.27 -6.56
C GLU A 322 -15.11 50.59 -5.39
N ASN A 323 -16.00 49.66 -4.99
CA ASN A 323 -16.96 49.84 -3.88
C ASN A 323 -16.93 48.71 -2.85
N LEU A 324 -16.69 49.05 -1.57
CA LEU A 324 -16.66 48.11 -0.44
C LEU A 324 -18.04 47.48 -0.14
N GLU A 325 -19.12 48.22 -0.39
CA GLU A 325 -20.50 47.81 -0.10
C GLU A 325 -21.00 46.65 -0.97
N GLU A 326 -20.41 46.42 -2.14
CA GLU A 326 -20.77 45.29 -3.01
C GLU A 326 -20.07 43.99 -2.60
N VAL A 327 -18.94 44.08 -1.90
CA VAL A 327 -18.05 42.94 -1.58
C VAL A 327 -18.12 42.56 -0.10
N ALA A 328 -18.55 43.48 0.77
CA ALA A 328 -18.65 43.28 2.22
C ALA A 328 -20.11 43.47 2.67
N LYS A 329 -20.78 42.40 3.11
CA LYS A 329 -22.13 42.51 3.67
C LYS A 329 -22.10 42.56 5.19
N VAL A 330 -22.87 43.47 5.78
CA VAL A 330 -23.08 43.52 7.24
C VAL A 330 -23.65 42.16 7.70
N GLY A 331 -23.03 41.57 8.71
CA GLY A 331 -23.31 40.22 9.22
C GLY A 331 -22.50 39.08 8.58
N GLU A 332 -21.59 39.39 7.65
CA GLU A 332 -20.69 38.39 7.07
C GLU A 332 -19.50 38.12 8.00
N LYS A 333 -19.13 36.84 8.16
CA LYS A 333 -17.93 36.45 8.90
C LYS A 333 -16.69 36.60 8.04
N VAL A 334 -15.70 37.32 8.54
CA VAL A 334 -14.40 37.54 7.89
C VAL A 334 -13.26 37.04 8.75
N LYS A 335 -12.26 36.43 8.11
CA LYS A 335 -10.99 35.99 8.72
C LYS A 335 -9.93 37.05 8.48
N CYS A 336 -9.26 37.48 9.53
CA CYS A 336 -8.29 38.58 9.45
C CYS A 336 -7.13 38.36 10.41
N ILE A 337 -6.01 39.05 10.18
CA ILE A 337 -4.87 39.08 11.10
C ILE A 337 -4.86 40.39 11.87
N ILE A 338 -4.59 40.34 13.18
CA ILE A 338 -4.35 41.52 14.02
C ILE A 338 -3.03 42.16 13.62
N THR A 339 -3.08 43.38 13.09
CA THR A 339 -1.89 44.13 12.69
C THR A 339 -1.38 45.06 13.78
N ASN A 340 -2.29 45.61 14.59
CA ASN A 340 -1.96 46.50 15.70
C ASN A 340 -3.07 46.49 16.75
N ILE A 341 -2.69 46.69 18.01
CA ILE A 341 -3.58 46.90 19.15
C ILE A 341 -3.09 48.20 19.82
N ASP A 342 -3.91 49.25 19.78
CA ASP A 342 -3.57 50.53 20.41
C ASP A 342 -3.89 50.52 21.92
N ASP A 343 -3.22 51.39 22.70
CA ASP A 343 -3.37 51.52 24.16
C ASP A 343 -4.81 51.88 24.62
N GLU A 344 -5.67 52.30 23.68
CA GLU A 344 -7.09 52.66 23.90
C GLU A 344 -8.07 51.50 23.61
N GLY A 345 -7.59 50.30 23.26
CA GLY A 345 -8.42 49.12 22.98
C GLY A 345 -8.99 49.06 21.56
N ASN A 346 -8.38 49.79 20.60
CA ASN A 346 -8.75 49.72 19.19
C ASN A 346 -7.86 48.69 18.47
N VAL A 347 -8.48 47.69 17.84
CA VAL A 347 -7.79 46.61 17.12
C VAL A 347 -7.83 46.87 15.62
N THR A 348 -6.68 46.88 14.94
CA THR A 348 -6.61 47.02 13.48
C THR A 348 -6.36 45.67 12.82
N LEU A 349 -7.18 45.30 11.84
CA LEU A 349 -7.17 44.01 11.18
C LEU A 349 -6.79 44.13 9.70
N SER A 350 -6.11 43.12 9.16
CA SER A 350 -5.87 42.96 7.71
C SER A 350 -6.41 41.62 7.22
N LYS A 351 -7.36 41.68 6.28
CA LYS A 351 -7.87 40.51 5.54
C LYS A 351 -6.94 40.14 4.38
N LYS A 352 -6.29 41.12 3.78
CA LYS A 352 -5.32 40.93 2.69
C LYS A 352 -4.11 40.10 3.15
N GLN A 353 -3.54 40.41 4.31
CA GLN A 353 -2.41 39.63 4.85
C GLN A 353 -2.82 38.20 5.21
N TYR A 354 -4.06 38.01 5.69
CA TYR A 354 -4.64 36.69 5.94
C TYR A 354 -4.75 35.89 4.64
N ASP A 355 -5.36 36.49 3.60
CA ASP A 355 -5.54 35.85 2.30
C ASP A 355 -4.18 35.51 1.66
N GLU A 356 -3.18 36.40 1.71
CA GLU A 356 -1.82 36.13 1.21
C GLU A 356 -1.19 34.94 1.94
N ASN A 357 -1.15 34.96 3.28
CA ASN A 357 -0.54 33.88 4.05
C ASN A 357 -1.24 32.54 3.82
N HIS A 358 -2.57 32.53 3.80
CA HIS A 358 -3.35 31.32 3.58
C HIS A 358 -3.19 30.79 2.14
N ILE A 359 -3.07 31.65 1.13
CA ILE A 359 -2.73 31.25 -0.24
C ILE A 359 -1.33 30.64 -0.29
N TRP A 360 -0.34 31.22 0.38
CA TRP A 360 1.02 30.66 0.44
C TRP A 360 1.08 29.31 1.16
N GLU A 361 0.38 29.15 2.29
CA GLU A 361 0.28 27.87 2.98
C GLU A 361 -0.43 26.82 2.13
N LYS A 362 -1.51 27.21 1.44
CA LYS A 362 -2.22 26.33 0.53
C LYS A 362 -1.31 25.89 -0.61
N LEU A 363 -0.60 26.81 -1.25
CA LEU A 363 0.35 26.50 -2.31
C LEU A 363 1.49 25.61 -1.80
N GLN A 364 1.96 25.79 -0.56
CA GLN A 364 2.96 24.91 0.05
C GLN A 364 2.44 23.48 0.25
N LYS A 365 1.20 23.33 0.74
CA LYS A 365 0.53 22.03 0.81
C LYS A 365 0.33 21.42 -0.57
N ASP A 366 -0.04 22.23 -1.56
CA ASP A 366 -0.24 21.78 -2.93
C ASP A 366 1.08 21.36 -3.61
N LEU A 367 2.22 21.98 -3.22
CA LEU A 367 3.57 21.57 -3.62
C LEU A 367 3.95 20.22 -3.01
N GLU A 368 3.72 20.03 -1.71
CA GLU A 368 3.99 18.74 -1.03
C GLU A 368 3.10 17.61 -1.55
N ALA A 369 1.87 17.94 -1.97
CA ALA A 369 0.89 16.99 -2.48
C ALA A 369 0.87 16.84 -4.01
N GLU A 370 1.75 17.54 -4.74
CA GLU A 370 1.80 17.59 -6.22
C GLU A 370 0.41 17.80 -6.86
N THR A 371 -0.37 18.72 -6.32
CA THR A 371 -1.79 18.89 -6.70
C THR A 371 -1.94 19.81 -7.92
N VAL A 372 -2.99 19.56 -8.71
CA VAL A 372 -3.31 20.35 -9.89
C VAL A 372 -4.02 21.65 -9.48
N ILE A 373 -3.47 22.78 -9.90
CA ILE A 373 -3.99 24.12 -9.65
C ILE A 373 -4.35 24.77 -10.98
N SER A 374 -5.49 25.46 -11.01
CA SER A 374 -5.92 26.26 -12.16
C SER A 374 -5.59 27.73 -11.95
N GLY A 375 -5.13 28.42 -12.98
CA GLY A 375 -4.94 29.88 -12.93
C GLY A 375 -4.92 30.56 -14.28
N LYS A 376 -5.20 31.86 -14.24
CA LYS A 376 -5.38 32.69 -15.44
C LYS A 376 -4.06 33.29 -15.88
N VAL A 377 -3.73 33.14 -17.16
CA VAL A 377 -2.53 33.76 -17.73
C VAL A 377 -2.74 35.27 -17.84
N LEU A 378 -1.88 36.05 -17.19
CA LEU A 378 -1.92 37.52 -17.17
C LEU A 378 -1.20 38.11 -18.38
N GLU A 379 0.08 37.77 -18.53
CA GLU A 379 0.95 38.37 -19.54
C GLU A 379 2.12 37.45 -19.92
N GLU A 380 2.70 37.70 -21.10
CA GLU A 380 3.90 37.03 -21.59
C GLU A 380 5.14 37.89 -21.26
N VAL A 381 6.18 37.26 -20.70
CA VAL A 381 7.46 37.91 -20.40
C VAL A 381 8.60 37.19 -21.11
N LYS A 382 9.77 37.83 -21.24
CA LYS A 382 10.93 37.24 -21.94
C LYS A 382 11.41 35.96 -21.23
N GLY A 383 10.96 34.80 -21.71
CA GLY A 383 11.32 33.48 -21.20
C GLY A 383 10.16 32.65 -20.60
N GLY A 384 8.92 33.15 -20.58
CA GLY A 384 7.77 32.41 -20.04
C GLY A 384 6.48 33.22 -19.94
N ILE A 385 5.51 32.74 -19.16
CA ILE A 385 4.24 33.42 -18.93
C ILE A 385 3.99 33.66 -17.44
N THR A 386 3.33 34.76 -17.10
CA THR A 386 2.90 35.07 -15.73
C THR A 386 1.45 34.66 -15.55
N ILE A 387 1.17 33.94 -14.47
CA ILE A 387 -0.14 33.33 -14.18
C ILE A 387 -0.61 33.80 -12.81
N ASP A 388 -1.90 34.10 -12.69
CA ASP A 388 -2.57 34.38 -11.44
C ASP A 388 -3.20 33.11 -10.85
N VAL A 389 -2.72 32.71 -9.68
CA VAL A 389 -3.21 31.57 -8.87
C VAL A 389 -3.76 32.03 -7.52
N GLY A 390 -4.03 33.33 -7.36
CA GLY A 390 -4.20 33.99 -6.06
C GLY A 390 -2.91 34.69 -5.60
N ALA A 391 -1.78 34.34 -6.19
CA ALA A 391 -0.51 35.05 -6.12
C ALA A 391 0.16 35.01 -7.51
N ARG A 392 1.13 35.91 -7.77
CA ARG A 392 1.81 36.00 -9.07
C ARG A 392 2.78 34.83 -9.27
N GLY A 393 2.45 33.91 -10.16
CA GLY A 393 3.30 32.82 -10.59
C GLY A 393 3.97 33.07 -11.94
N PHE A 394 5.13 32.47 -12.15
CA PHE A 394 5.91 32.52 -13.38
C PHE A 394 6.13 31.09 -13.90
N MET A 395 5.70 30.82 -15.13
CA MET A 395 5.92 29.54 -15.80
C MET A 395 6.93 29.72 -16.95
N PRO A 396 8.12 29.11 -16.86
CA PRO A 396 9.12 29.11 -17.94
C PRO A 396 8.58 28.44 -19.21
N ALA A 397 8.96 28.94 -20.39
CA ALA A 397 8.52 28.41 -21.69
C ALA A 397 8.74 26.89 -21.83
N SER A 398 9.83 26.36 -21.27
CA SER A 398 10.18 24.92 -21.30
C SER A 398 9.28 24.02 -20.45
N LEU A 399 8.43 24.59 -19.59
CA LEU A 399 7.53 23.86 -18.69
C LEU A 399 6.04 24.03 -19.08
N ILE A 400 5.76 24.72 -20.19
CA ILE A 400 4.40 24.97 -20.69
C ILE A 400 3.83 23.74 -21.41
N ASP A 401 4.63 23.08 -22.25
CA ASP A 401 4.19 21.92 -23.02
C ASP A 401 5.36 20.96 -23.30
N THR A 402 5.04 19.73 -23.71
CA THR A 402 5.98 18.74 -24.22
C THR A 402 6.52 19.07 -25.61
N GLN A 403 5.83 19.91 -26.38
CA GLN A 403 6.28 20.42 -27.68
C GLN A 403 6.61 21.91 -27.61
N TYR A 404 7.53 22.38 -28.48
CA TYR A 404 7.87 23.80 -28.55
C TYR A 404 6.72 24.56 -29.23
N ILE A 405 6.12 25.52 -28.52
CA ILE A 405 5.08 26.40 -29.04
C ILE A 405 5.74 27.72 -29.40
N GLU A 406 5.72 28.10 -30.68
CA GLU A 406 6.37 29.32 -31.20
C GLU A 406 5.65 30.61 -30.76
N ASP A 407 4.32 30.59 -30.61
CA ASP A 407 3.50 31.76 -30.23
C ASP A 407 2.76 31.54 -28.91
N LEU A 408 3.32 32.07 -27.82
CA LEU A 408 2.73 32.02 -26.46
C LEU A 408 1.61 33.03 -26.25
N SER A 409 1.46 34.00 -27.16
CA SER A 409 0.48 35.08 -27.09
C SER A 409 -0.97 34.56 -27.13
N SER A 410 -1.19 33.40 -27.74
CA SER A 410 -2.51 32.74 -27.83
C SER A 410 -3.04 32.21 -26.48
N LEU A 411 -2.16 32.05 -25.49
CA LEU A 411 -2.50 31.53 -24.16
C LEU A 411 -2.84 32.64 -23.16
N VAL A 412 -2.58 33.91 -23.49
CA VAL A 412 -2.86 35.05 -22.63
C VAL A 412 -4.37 35.19 -22.42
N GLY A 413 -4.80 35.24 -21.16
CA GLY A 413 -6.20 35.32 -20.76
C GLY A 413 -6.93 33.98 -20.65
N GLN A 414 -6.31 32.85 -21.04
CA GLN A 414 -6.88 31.52 -20.82
C GLN A 414 -6.64 31.04 -19.38
N ASN A 415 -7.52 30.17 -18.89
CA ASN A 415 -7.33 29.47 -17.62
C ASN A 415 -6.64 28.14 -17.91
N LEU A 416 -5.48 27.89 -17.31
CA LEU A 416 -4.67 26.68 -17.51
C LEU A 416 -4.50 25.94 -16.20
N GLU A 417 -4.31 24.62 -16.29
CA GLU A 417 -3.99 23.75 -15.16
C GLU A 417 -2.49 23.44 -15.13
N PHE A 418 -1.91 23.47 -13.94
CA PHE A 418 -0.48 23.26 -13.71
C PHE A 418 -0.23 22.77 -12.28
N ILE A 419 0.99 22.29 -12.04
CA ILE A 419 1.45 21.88 -10.71
C ILE A 419 2.50 22.89 -10.25
N VAL A 420 2.52 23.18 -8.95
CA VAL A 420 3.55 24.02 -8.34
C VAL A 420 4.84 23.21 -8.27
N LYS A 421 5.91 23.73 -8.86
CA LYS A 421 7.22 23.06 -8.88
C LYS A 421 8.17 23.65 -7.85
N GLU A 422 8.09 24.95 -7.64
CA GLU A 422 8.97 25.67 -6.72
C GLU A 422 8.25 26.88 -6.14
N LEU A 423 8.46 27.12 -4.85
CA LEU A 423 7.94 28.26 -4.11
C LEU A 423 9.10 28.98 -3.43
N ASP A 424 9.30 30.25 -3.77
CA ASP A 424 10.24 31.14 -3.09
C ASP A 424 9.44 32.24 -2.38
N LYS A 425 9.26 32.07 -1.07
CA LYS A 425 8.52 33.00 -0.19
C LYS A 425 9.24 34.33 -0.02
N GLU A 426 10.58 34.37 -0.10
CA GLU A 426 11.35 35.61 0.07
C GLU A 426 11.24 36.52 -1.16
N LYS A 427 11.13 35.92 -2.35
CA LYS A 427 11.01 36.67 -3.62
C LYS A 427 9.59 36.77 -4.15
N ASN A 428 8.60 36.27 -3.41
CA ASN A 428 7.21 36.15 -3.85
C ASN A 428 7.11 35.53 -5.26
N LYS A 429 7.89 34.47 -5.51
CA LYS A 429 7.99 33.84 -6.83
C LYS A 429 7.52 32.40 -6.76
N ILE A 430 6.52 32.09 -7.57
CA ILE A 430 5.96 30.74 -7.71
C ILE A 430 6.34 30.23 -9.09
N ILE A 431 6.97 29.06 -9.19
CA ILE A 431 7.29 28.43 -10.48
C ILE A 431 6.31 27.30 -10.72
N LEU A 432 5.60 27.38 -11.83
CA LEU A 432 4.55 26.44 -12.23
C LEU A 432 5.02 25.57 -13.39
N SER A 433 4.52 24.34 -13.46
CA SER A 433 4.83 23.38 -14.52
C SER A 433 3.57 22.67 -15.00
N ARG A 434 3.26 22.82 -16.28
CA ARG A 434 2.19 22.07 -16.96
C ARG A 434 2.70 20.76 -17.56
N LYS A 435 4.00 20.71 -17.91
CA LYS A 435 4.65 19.51 -18.45
C LYS A 435 4.54 18.29 -17.53
N ASP A 436 4.68 18.48 -16.22
CA ASP A 436 4.68 17.39 -15.26
C ASP A 436 3.27 16.76 -15.11
N LEU A 437 2.20 17.57 -15.26
CA LEU A 437 0.82 17.09 -15.34
C LEU A 437 0.59 16.22 -16.58
N LEU A 438 1.02 16.69 -17.76
CA LEU A 438 0.89 15.95 -19.02
C LEU A 438 1.67 14.63 -19.01
N LEU A 439 2.82 14.59 -18.31
CA LEU A 439 3.60 13.36 -18.11
C LEU A 439 2.88 12.40 -17.15
N ALA A 440 2.33 12.91 -16.05
CA ALA A 440 1.58 12.09 -15.09
C ALA A 440 0.31 11.49 -15.73
N GLU A 441 -0.41 12.25 -16.56
CA GLU A 441 -1.54 11.76 -17.34
C GLU A 441 -1.14 10.67 -18.34
N LYS A 442 -0.01 10.84 -19.03
CA LYS A 442 0.53 9.81 -19.92
C LYS A 442 0.84 8.53 -19.17
N VAL A 443 1.54 8.60 -18.03
CA VAL A 443 1.88 7.41 -17.22
C VAL A 443 0.62 6.71 -16.69
N LYS A 444 -0.42 7.46 -16.27
CA LYS A 444 -1.70 6.88 -15.84
C LYS A 444 -2.42 6.19 -16.99
N ASN A 445 -2.45 6.80 -18.17
CA ASN A 445 -3.06 6.19 -19.36
C ASN A 445 -2.28 4.96 -19.82
N GLU A 446 -0.94 4.98 -19.76
CA GLU A 446 -0.08 3.83 -20.02
C GLU A 446 -0.38 2.66 -19.08
N GLN A 447 -0.54 2.92 -17.78
CA GLN A 447 -0.87 1.89 -16.79
C GLN A 447 -2.25 1.29 -17.02
N LYS A 448 -3.28 2.13 -17.24
CA LYS A 448 -4.63 1.65 -17.54
C LYS A 448 -4.67 0.78 -18.80
N LEU A 449 -3.99 1.20 -19.85
CA LEU A 449 -3.89 0.42 -21.08
C LEU A 449 -3.14 -0.90 -20.85
N LEU A 450 -2.09 -0.91 -20.04
CA LEU A 450 -1.35 -2.14 -19.71
C LEU A 450 -2.21 -3.14 -18.90
N GLU A 451 -3.10 -2.66 -18.04
CA GLU A 451 -4.04 -3.49 -17.26
C GLU A 451 -5.20 -4.02 -18.11
N GLU A 452 -5.66 -3.24 -19.10
CA GLU A 452 -6.75 -3.64 -20.00
C GLU A 452 -6.31 -4.61 -21.11
N ILE A 453 -5.05 -4.52 -21.55
CA ILE A 453 -4.53 -5.34 -22.65
C ILE A 453 -4.37 -6.80 -22.22
N LYS A 454 -5.08 -7.70 -22.89
CA LYS A 454 -4.99 -9.16 -22.68
C LYS A 454 -4.20 -9.85 -23.80
N PRO A 455 -3.46 -10.94 -23.52
CA PRO A 455 -2.87 -11.79 -24.55
C PRO A 455 -3.95 -12.28 -25.53
N GLY A 456 -3.68 -12.15 -26.83
CA GLY A 456 -4.60 -12.49 -27.94
C GLY A 456 -5.44 -11.32 -28.46
N GLN A 457 -5.34 -10.13 -27.87
CA GLN A 457 -6.07 -8.95 -28.35
C GLN A 457 -5.43 -8.36 -29.61
N ARG A 458 -6.26 -8.01 -30.59
CA ARG A 458 -5.85 -7.31 -31.82
C ARG A 458 -5.97 -5.81 -31.64
N ILE A 459 -4.89 -5.09 -31.89
CA ILE A 459 -4.80 -3.65 -31.68
C ILE A 459 -4.07 -3.01 -32.85
N THR A 460 -4.46 -1.80 -33.21
CA THR A 460 -3.76 -0.98 -34.20
C THR A 460 -2.64 -0.20 -33.54
N GLY A 461 -1.42 -0.31 -34.04
CA GLY A 461 -0.27 0.46 -33.54
C GLY A 461 0.49 1.19 -34.65
N THR A 462 1.29 2.18 -34.29
CA THR A 462 2.09 2.98 -35.23
C THR A 462 3.58 2.68 -35.05
N VAL A 463 4.28 2.35 -36.13
CA VAL A 463 5.72 2.02 -36.08
C VAL A 463 6.53 3.27 -35.69
N ARG A 464 7.23 3.23 -34.57
CA ARG A 464 8.03 4.36 -34.07
C ARG A 464 9.49 4.27 -34.49
N ARG A 465 10.06 3.07 -34.43
CA ARG A 465 11.46 2.80 -34.80
C ARG A 465 11.64 1.37 -35.27
N ILE A 466 12.59 1.16 -36.17
CA ILE A 466 12.90 -0.15 -36.76
C ILE A 466 14.37 -0.46 -36.46
N THR A 467 14.67 -1.68 -36.01
CA THR A 467 16.02 -2.19 -35.75
C THR A 467 16.23 -3.51 -36.49
N ASP A 468 17.48 -4.01 -36.54
CA ASP A 468 17.81 -5.25 -37.26
C ASP A 468 17.14 -6.50 -36.66
N PHE A 469 16.76 -6.47 -35.38
CA PHE A 469 16.14 -7.60 -34.68
C PHE A 469 14.61 -7.45 -34.52
N GLY A 470 14.01 -6.31 -34.89
CA GLY A 470 12.57 -6.10 -34.78
C GLY A 470 12.09 -4.68 -35.07
N ALA A 471 10.77 -4.48 -34.96
CA ALA A 471 10.13 -3.16 -35.08
C ALA A 471 9.44 -2.79 -33.77
N PHE A 472 9.61 -1.55 -33.32
CA PHE A 472 8.89 -1.01 -32.17
C PHE A 472 7.65 -0.26 -32.65
N VAL A 473 6.51 -0.67 -32.12
CA VAL A 473 5.20 -0.17 -32.50
C VAL A 473 4.54 0.42 -31.27
N ASP A 474 4.14 1.69 -31.36
CA ASP A 474 3.36 2.38 -30.33
C ASP A 474 1.89 1.97 -30.44
N ILE A 475 1.34 1.39 -29.38
CA ILE A 475 -0.04 0.89 -29.33
C ILE A 475 -0.94 1.80 -28.50
N GLY A 476 -0.69 3.12 -28.52
CA GLY A 476 -1.51 4.10 -27.80
C GLY A 476 -0.92 4.51 -26.45
N GLY A 477 0.41 4.50 -26.32
CA GLY A 477 1.15 4.91 -25.12
C GLY A 477 2.17 3.89 -24.65
N VAL A 478 1.97 2.60 -24.95
CA VAL A 478 2.89 1.51 -24.59
C VAL A 478 3.69 1.08 -25.83
N ASP A 479 5.02 0.98 -25.67
CA ASP A 479 5.91 0.50 -26.73
C ASP A 479 5.87 -1.04 -26.83
N GLY A 480 5.38 -1.56 -27.95
CA GLY A 480 5.38 -2.98 -28.28
C GLY A 480 6.55 -3.38 -29.19
N LEU A 481 7.13 -4.55 -28.98
CA LEU A 481 8.22 -5.10 -29.79
C LEU A 481 7.70 -6.22 -30.69
N VAL A 482 7.88 -6.06 -32.00
CA VAL A 482 7.65 -7.11 -33.01
C VAL A 482 9.00 -7.67 -33.42
N HIS A 483 9.28 -8.93 -33.06
CA HIS A 483 10.50 -9.61 -33.50
C HIS A 483 10.49 -9.84 -35.02
N VAL A 484 11.65 -9.86 -35.69
CA VAL A 484 11.74 -10.09 -37.16
C VAL A 484 10.97 -11.33 -37.62
N SER A 485 10.99 -12.38 -36.79
CA SER A 485 10.30 -13.65 -37.03
C SER A 485 8.77 -13.56 -36.89
N ASN A 486 8.21 -12.44 -36.44
CA ASN A 486 6.77 -12.22 -36.21
C ASN A 486 6.19 -11.10 -37.10
N ILE A 487 6.97 -10.60 -38.07
CA ILE A 487 6.55 -9.54 -39.01
C ILE A 487 5.79 -10.12 -40.22
N ALA A 488 6.32 -11.14 -40.89
CA ALA A 488 5.71 -11.72 -42.09
C ALA A 488 6.05 -13.20 -42.25
N TRP A 489 5.15 -13.99 -42.84
CA TRP A 489 5.34 -15.44 -43.08
C TRP A 489 6.52 -15.76 -44.00
N LYS A 490 6.93 -14.81 -44.86
CA LYS A 490 8.13 -14.90 -45.70
C LYS A 490 9.39 -14.62 -44.88
N ARG A 491 10.54 -15.19 -45.29
CA ARG A 491 11.83 -14.97 -44.63
C ARG A 491 12.36 -13.56 -44.96
N VAL A 492 12.11 -12.60 -44.07
CA VAL A 492 12.59 -11.22 -44.19
C VAL A 492 14.01 -11.10 -43.64
N LYS A 493 14.94 -10.47 -44.38
CA LYS A 493 16.32 -10.25 -43.92
C LYS A 493 16.45 -8.99 -43.05
N HIS A 494 15.78 -7.88 -43.42
CA HIS A 494 15.67 -6.69 -42.59
C HIS A 494 14.21 -6.22 -42.46
N PRO A 495 13.73 -5.91 -41.24
CA PRO A 495 12.38 -5.38 -41.00
C PRO A 495 12.02 -4.13 -41.80
N SER A 496 13.02 -3.33 -42.18
CA SER A 496 12.86 -2.11 -42.99
C SER A 496 12.39 -2.37 -44.43
N ASP A 497 12.48 -3.60 -44.92
CA ASP A 497 12.01 -3.97 -46.26
C ASP A 497 10.47 -4.10 -46.32
N VAL A 498 9.80 -4.17 -45.15
CA VAL A 498 8.36 -4.48 -45.03
C VAL A 498 7.59 -3.41 -44.25
N LEU A 499 8.27 -2.64 -43.40
CA LEU A 499 7.66 -1.63 -42.52
C LEU A 499 8.36 -0.29 -42.67
N GLU A 500 7.57 0.80 -42.70
CA GLU A 500 8.07 2.17 -42.67
C GLU A 500 7.84 2.84 -41.30
N VAL A 501 8.75 3.73 -40.90
CA VAL A 501 8.60 4.53 -39.68
C VAL A 501 7.41 5.47 -39.85
N GLY A 502 6.42 5.37 -38.95
CA GLY A 502 5.16 6.11 -39.00
C GLY A 502 3.98 5.35 -39.60
N GLN A 503 4.19 4.13 -40.10
CA GLN A 503 3.11 3.29 -40.65
C GLN A 503 2.19 2.75 -39.55
N LYS A 504 0.87 2.78 -39.80
CA LYS A 504 -0.13 2.10 -38.96
C LYS A 504 -0.23 0.63 -39.34
N VAL A 505 -0.08 -0.26 -38.36
CA VAL A 505 -0.11 -1.72 -38.53
C VAL A 505 -1.06 -2.35 -37.52
N GLU A 506 -1.78 -3.40 -37.92
CA GLU A 506 -2.53 -4.25 -37.00
C GLU A 506 -1.61 -5.31 -36.42
N VAL A 507 -1.62 -5.43 -35.08
CA VAL A 507 -0.77 -6.31 -34.31
C VAL A 507 -1.61 -7.06 -33.29
N GLU A 508 -1.29 -8.33 -33.07
CA GLU A 508 -1.85 -9.14 -31.99
C GLU A 508 -0.86 -9.25 -30.83
N VAL A 509 -1.38 -9.14 -29.61
CA VAL A 509 -0.60 -9.23 -28.38
C VAL A 509 -0.28 -10.70 -28.08
N LEU A 510 0.99 -11.08 -28.14
CA LEU A 510 1.43 -12.43 -27.77
C LEU A 510 1.68 -12.56 -26.27
N GLU A 511 2.44 -11.61 -25.72
CA GLU A 511 2.91 -11.65 -24.33
C GLU A 511 2.97 -10.23 -23.78
N VAL A 512 2.51 -10.04 -22.54
CA VAL A 512 2.57 -8.76 -21.84
C VAL A 512 3.59 -8.89 -20.71
N LYS A 513 4.70 -8.16 -20.80
CA LYS A 513 5.70 -8.09 -19.74
C LYS A 513 5.49 -6.82 -18.93
N VAL A 514 4.69 -6.96 -17.87
CA VAL A 514 4.27 -5.86 -16.98
C VAL A 514 5.48 -5.18 -16.31
N GLU A 515 6.51 -5.94 -15.96
CA GLU A 515 7.71 -5.42 -15.27
C GLU A 515 8.57 -4.49 -16.15
N GLU A 516 8.69 -4.76 -17.45
CA GLU A 516 9.52 -3.97 -18.37
C GLU A 516 8.72 -2.90 -19.13
N LYS A 517 7.41 -2.80 -18.90
CA LYS A 517 6.47 -1.98 -19.69
C LYS A 517 6.57 -2.26 -21.21
N ARG A 518 6.75 -3.53 -21.58
CA ARG A 518 6.92 -3.95 -22.98
C ARG A 518 5.91 -5.04 -23.34
N VAL A 519 5.35 -4.92 -24.53
CA VAL A 519 4.38 -5.89 -25.06
C VAL A 519 5.01 -6.60 -26.26
N GLY A 520 5.04 -7.94 -26.23
CA GLY A 520 5.43 -8.76 -27.37
C GLY A 520 4.30 -8.80 -28.39
N LEU A 521 4.57 -8.33 -29.60
CA LEU A 521 3.57 -8.21 -30.65
C LEU A 521 3.88 -9.11 -31.84
N SER A 522 2.83 -9.52 -32.54
CA SER A 522 2.91 -10.27 -33.79
C SER A 522 2.00 -9.70 -34.85
N ILE A 523 2.57 -9.38 -36.01
CA ILE A 523 1.82 -9.02 -37.21
C ILE A 523 1.37 -10.31 -37.94
N LYS A 524 2.09 -11.43 -37.76
CA LYS A 524 1.76 -12.74 -38.34
C LYS A 524 0.41 -13.30 -37.90
N ALA A 525 0.05 -13.12 -36.63
CA ALA A 525 -1.18 -13.70 -36.08
C ALA A 525 -2.47 -13.09 -36.69
N THR A 526 -2.36 -11.88 -37.22
CA THR A 526 -3.44 -11.18 -37.91
C THR A 526 -3.51 -11.52 -39.41
N GLN A 527 -2.47 -12.14 -39.96
CA GLN A 527 -2.41 -12.56 -41.37
C GLN A 527 -2.85 -14.02 -41.52
N LYS A 528 -3.79 -14.30 -42.43
CA LYS A 528 -4.21 -15.67 -42.79
C LYS A 528 -3.00 -16.53 -43.15
N SER A 529 -2.93 -17.73 -42.59
CA SER A 529 -1.82 -18.66 -42.86
C SER A 529 -1.79 -19.03 -44.35
N PRO A 530 -0.62 -19.16 -45.00
CA PRO A 530 -0.51 -19.68 -46.37
C PRO A 530 -1.25 -21.02 -46.57
N TYR A 531 -1.32 -21.84 -45.52
CA TYR A 531 -2.06 -23.11 -45.50
C TYR A 531 -3.59 -22.92 -45.51
N GLU A 532 -4.11 -21.88 -44.86
CA GLU A 532 -5.56 -21.56 -44.92
C GLU A 532 -5.93 -21.03 -46.31
N GLN A 533 -5.06 -20.22 -46.92
CA GLN A 533 -5.24 -19.78 -48.30
C GLN A 533 -5.09 -20.91 -49.32
N ALA A 534 -4.30 -21.94 -49.00
CA ALA A 534 -4.17 -23.15 -49.82
C ALA A 534 -5.45 -24.01 -49.77
N ILE A 535 -6.16 -24.05 -48.63
CA ILE A 535 -7.45 -24.76 -48.53
C ILE A 535 -8.53 -24.08 -49.38
N ASP A 536 -8.51 -22.75 -49.50
CA ASP A 536 -9.41 -22.02 -50.41
C ASP A 536 -9.08 -22.27 -51.90
N LYS A 537 -7.86 -22.75 -52.21
CA LYS A 537 -7.37 -22.93 -53.60
C LYS A 537 -7.27 -24.39 -54.06
N PHE A 538 -7.15 -25.36 -53.15
CA PHE A 538 -6.87 -26.75 -53.48
C PHE A 538 -7.83 -27.69 -52.75
N THR A 539 -8.44 -28.59 -53.50
CA THR A 539 -9.33 -29.65 -52.97
C THR A 539 -8.62 -31.01 -52.96
N PRO A 540 -8.94 -31.92 -52.01
CA PRO A 540 -8.45 -33.29 -52.05
C PRO A 540 -8.85 -33.95 -53.38
N GLY A 541 -7.86 -34.36 -54.17
CA GLY A 541 -8.05 -34.91 -55.52
C GLY A 541 -7.43 -34.09 -56.64
N ASP A 542 -7.07 -32.82 -56.40
CA ASP A 542 -6.46 -31.95 -57.41
C ASP A 542 -5.01 -32.38 -57.74
N ILE A 543 -4.67 -32.34 -59.03
CA ILE A 543 -3.31 -32.56 -59.53
C ILE A 543 -2.64 -31.20 -59.68
N VAL A 544 -1.52 -31.00 -58.98
CA VAL A 544 -0.76 -29.75 -58.96
C VAL A 544 0.69 -29.99 -59.35
N ASP A 545 1.30 -29.04 -60.03
CA ASP A 545 2.74 -29.04 -60.30
C ASP A 545 3.48 -28.54 -59.05
N GLY A 546 4.39 -29.34 -58.52
CA GLY A 546 5.19 -29.00 -57.36
C GLY A 546 6.69 -29.18 -57.61
N THR A 547 7.53 -28.44 -56.87
CA THR A 547 8.99 -28.54 -56.97
C THR A 547 9.56 -29.24 -55.75
N VAL A 548 10.41 -30.26 -55.94
CA VAL A 548 11.03 -30.99 -54.82
C VAL A 548 12.03 -30.09 -54.09
N VAL A 549 11.74 -29.68 -52.85
CA VAL A 549 12.64 -28.82 -52.05
C VAL A 549 13.60 -29.65 -51.20
N ARG A 550 13.17 -30.81 -50.70
CA ARG A 550 14.00 -31.66 -49.83
C ARG A 550 13.63 -33.14 -49.92
N LEU A 551 14.64 -34.00 -50.00
CA LEU A 551 14.48 -35.46 -49.94
C LEU A 551 14.90 -35.99 -48.56
N THR A 552 14.11 -36.89 -47.99
CA THR A 552 14.41 -37.59 -46.73
C THR A 552 14.20 -39.10 -46.90
N GLY A 553 14.82 -39.96 -46.09
CA GLY A 553 14.77 -41.42 -46.29
C GLY A 553 13.37 -42.05 -46.21
N PHE A 554 12.36 -41.32 -45.73
CA PHE A 554 10.97 -41.78 -45.66
C PHE A 554 10.02 -41.01 -46.61
N GLY A 555 10.51 -40.04 -47.38
CA GLY A 555 9.68 -39.30 -48.33
C GLY A 555 10.33 -38.05 -48.94
N ALA A 556 9.61 -37.41 -49.86
CA ALA A 556 10.00 -36.18 -50.55
C ALA A 556 9.10 -35.01 -50.12
N PHE A 557 9.71 -33.86 -49.81
CA PHE A 557 9.01 -32.60 -49.58
C PHE A 557 8.93 -31.83 -50.89
N VAL A 558 7.70 -31.59 -51.34
CA VAL A 558 7.39 -30.92 -52.61
C VAL A 558 6.65 -29.62 -52.29
N GLU A 559 7.21 -28.49 -52.71
CA GLU A 559 6.55 -27.18 -52.61
C GLU A 559 5.55 -27.05 -53.76
N ILE A 560 4.27 -26.89 -53.41
CA ILE A 560 3.15 -26.81 -54.37
C ILE A 560 2.65 -25.37 -54.57
N ALA A 561 2.95 -24.47 -53.63
CA ALA A 561 2.67 -23.04 -53.70
C ALA A 561 3.62 -22.30 -52.74
N ASP A 562 3.82 -20.99 -52.95
CA ASP A 562 4.74 -20.14 -52.15
C ASP A 562 4.60 -20.37 -50.62
N GLY A 563 5.53 -21.13 -50.03
CA GLY A 563 5.58 -21.41 -48.59
C GLY A 563 4.64 -22.52 -48.09
N VAL A 564 4.12 -23.37 -48.99
CA VAL A 564 3.28 -24.55 -48.69
C VAL A 564 4.00 -25.81 -49.15
N ASP A 565 4.46 -26.60 -48.17
CA ASP A 565 5.16 -27.86 -48.39
C ASP A 565 4.22 -29.05 -48.22
N GLY A 566 4.21 -29.96 -49.19
CA GLY A 566 3.55 -31.25 -49.08
C GLY A 566 4.54 -32.41 -49.01
N LEU A 567 4.17 -33.46 -48.28
CA LEU A 567 4.97 -34.67 -48.09
C LEU A 567 4.45 -35.79 -48.98
N VAL A 568 5.33 -36.34 -49.81
CA VAL A 568 5.13 -37.58 -50.57
C VAL A 568 5.84 -38.71 -49.84
N HIS A 569 5.09 -39.68 -49.32
CA HIS A 569 5.68 -40.86 -48.68
C HIS A 569 6.36 -41.75 -49.72
N ILE A 570 7.43 -42.47 -49.36
CA ILE A 570 8.16 -43.37 -50.28
C ILE A 570 7.23 -44.34 -51.06
N SER A 571 6.16 -44.79 -50.42
CA SER A 571 5.15 -45.70 -51.00
C SER A 571 4.20 -45.06 -52.03
N GLN A 572 4.28 -43.73 -52.20
CA GLN A 572 3.43 -42.93 -53.09
C GLN A 572 4.23 -42.25 -54.22
N ILE A 573 5.52 -42.62 -54.37
CA ILE A 573 6.44 -42.08 -55.38
C ILE A 573 6.37 -42.88 -56.69
N SER A 574 6.23 -44.22 -56.64
CA SER A 574 6.15 -45.09 -57.81
C SER A 574 5.40 -46.41 -57.50
N ASP A 575 4.99 -47.14 -58.53
CA ASP A 575 4.36 -48.47 -58.42
C ASP A 575 5.37 -49.60 -58.09
N ASP A 576 6.65 -49.38 -58.38
CA ASP A 576 7.75 -50.32 -58.07
C ASP A 576 8.32 -50.08 -56.66
N HIS A 577 8.94 -51.10 -56.06
CA HIS A 577 9.49 -51.03 -54.70
C HIS A 577 10.75 -50.14 -54.67
N VAL A 578 10.60 -48.89 -54.23
CA VAL A 578 11.68 -47.90 -54.10
C VAL A 578 12.23 -47.91 -52.67
N SER A 579 13.51 -48.26 -52.50
CA SER A 579 14.18 -48.30 -51.19
C SER A 579 14.65 -46.91 -50.73
N ASP A 580 15.04 -46.03 -51.66
CA ASP A 580 15.45 -44.66 -51.36
C ASP A 580 14.86 -43.67 -52.39
N PRO A 581 14.18 -42.60 -51.94
CA PRO A 581 13.55 -41.62 -52.83
C PRO A 581 14.54 -40.78 -53.65
N LYS A 582 15.85 -40.90 -53.39
CA LYS A 582 16.94 -40.28 -54.16
C LYS A 582 17.20 -40.98 -55.51
N ASP A 583 16.74 -42.21 -55.66
CA ASP A 583 16.96 -42.98 -56.89
C ASP A 583 15.96 -42.59 -57.99
N VAL A 584 14.88 -41.89 -57.64
CA VAL A 584 13.77 -41.56 -58.55
C VAL A 584 13.53 -40.05 -58.69
N LEU A 585 13.92 -39.25 -57.69
CA LEU A 585 13.67 -37.81 -57.67
C LEU A 585 14.94 -37.02 -57.33
N GLU A 586 15.15 -35.91 -58.02
CA GLU A 586 16.22 -34.94 -57.72
C GLU A 586 15.67 -33.70 -57.00
N VAL A 587 16.49 -33.10 -56.11
CA VAL A 587 16.15 -31.83 -55.45
C VAL A 587 16.11 -30.73 -56.51
N GLY A 588 14.96 -30.05 -56.65
CA GLY A 588 14.69 -29.02 -57.66
C GLY A 588 13.88 -29.51 -58.87
N GLN A 589 13.55 -30.80 -58.94
CA GLN A 589 12.72 -31.35 -60.02
C GLN A 589 11.26 -30.91 -59.88
N LYS A 590 10.62 -30.55 -61.00
CA LYS A 590 9.18 -30.32 -61.08
C LYS A 590 8.45 -31.63 -61.30
N VAL A 591 7.48 -31.93 -60.45
CA VAL A 591 6.68 -33.17 -60.48
C VAL A 591 5.20 -32.85 -60.36
N GLN A 592 4.36 -33.62 -61.06
CA GLN A 592 2.92 -33.57 -60.86
C GLN A 592 2.54 -34.45 -59.68
N VAL A 593 1.84 -33.87 -58.72
CA VAL A 593 1.45 -34.50 -57.47
C VAL A 593 -0.03 -34.28 -57.23
N LYS A 594 -0.73 -35.34 -56.84
CA LYS A 594 -2.13 -35.28 -56.46
C LYS A 594 -2.26 -35.08 -54.96
N VAL A 595 -3.14 -34.17 -54.54
CA VAL A 595 -3.42 -33.92 -53.12
C VAL A 595 -4.30 -35.03 -52.57
N LEU A 596 -3.79 -35.84 -51.64
CA LEU A 596 -4.54 -36.93 -51.00
C LEU A 596 -5.30 -36.45 -49.76
N GLU A 597 -4.60 -35.75 -48.87
CA GLU A 597 -5.16 -35.35 -47.57
C GLU A 597 -4.60 -34.01 -47.14
N LEU A 598 -5.48 -33.11 -46.69
CA LEU A 598 -5.16 -31.78 -46.17
C LEU A 598 -5.41 -31.80 -44.66
N LYS A 599 -4.35 -31.77 -43.83
CA LYS A 599 -4.47 -31.66 -42.36
C LYS A 599 -4.08 -30.23 -41.91
N PRO A 600 -5.05 -29.31 -41.79
CA PRO A 600 -4.77 -27.91 -41.43
C PRO A 600 -4.11 -27.73 -40.06
N GLU A 601 -4.50 -28.55 -39.08
CA GLU A 601 -4.03 -28.42 -37.69
C GLU A 601 -2.54 -28.77 -37.55
N GLU A 602 -2.04 -29.73 -38.32
CA GLU A 602 -0.64 -30.16 -38.29
C GLU A 602 0.26 -29.42 -39.27
N LYS A 603 -0.29 -28.51 -40.10
CA LYS A 603 0.43 -27.84 -41.20
C LYS A 603 1.11 -28.83 -42.15
N ARG A 604 0.41 -29.91 -42.51
CA ARG A 604 0.92 -30.98 -43.40
C ARG A 604 -0.08 -31.29 -44.51
N ILE A 605 0.43 -31.42 -45.73
CA ILE A 605 -0.35 -31.84 -46.91
C ILE A 605 0.27 -33.15 -47.42
N SER A 606 -0.53 -34.21 -47.51
CA SER A 606 -0.08 -35.48 -48.05
C SER A 606 -0.31 -35.53 -49.55
N LEU A 607 0.75 -35.78 -50.30
CA LEU A 607 0.77 -35.75 -51.76
C LEU A 607 1.14 -37.14 -52.32
N SER A 608 0.65 -37.47 -53.52
CA SER A 608 1.01 -38.71 -54.23
C SER A 608 1.36 -38.44 -55.70
N ILE A 609 2.48 -39.00 -56.16
CA ILE A 609 2.91 -38.95 -57.56
C ILE A 609 2.24 -40.10 -58.34
N LYS A 610 2.01 -41.23 -57.67
CA LYS A 610 1.43 -42.45 -58.24
C LYS A 610 0.04 -42.24 -58.84
N GLU A 611 -0.83 -41.49 -58.16
CA GLU A 611 -2.20 -41.25 -58.64
C GLU A 611 -2.32 -40.15 -59.71
N ALA A 612 -1.23 -39.48 -60.05
CA ALA A 612 -1.21 -38.45 -61.10
C ALA A 612 -0.94 -39.02 -62.50
N GLN A 613 -0.50 -40.28 -62.62
CA GLN A 613 -0.27 -40.93 -63.92
C GLN A 613 -1.58 -41.51 -64.50
N PRO A 614 -1.93 -41.21 -65.77
CA PRO A 614 -3.13 -41.75 -66.39
C PRO A 614 -2.99 -43.26 -66.61
N LYS A 615 -3.99 -44.04 -66.18
CA LYS A 615 -4.13 -45.45 -66.58
C LYS A 615 -4.41 -45.49 -68.09
N GLU A 616 -3.49 -46.05 -68.87
CA GLU A 616 -3.78 -46.44 -70.25
C GLU A 616 -4.89 -47.50 -70.29
N SER A 617 -5.86 -47.25 -71.16
CA SER A 617 -7.07 -48.02 -71.41
C SER A 617 -6.77 -49.43 -71.95
N PHE A 618 -7.41 -50.46 -71.39
CA PHE A 618 -7.58 -51.76 -72.04
C PHE A 618 -8.99 -51.85 -72.64
N GLU A 619 -9.08 -51.93 -73.97
CA GLU A 619 -10.32 -52.27 -74.70
C GLU A 619 -10.49 -53.80 -74.84
N GLU A 620 -11.77 -54.19 -74.92
CA GLU A 620 -12.40 -55.50 -74.75
C GLU A 620 -12.06 -56.58 -75.78
N TYR A 621 -12.21 -57.85 -75.35
CA TYR A 621 -12.94 -58.86 -76.12
C TYR A 621 -13.90 -59.66 -75.21
N SER A 622 -15.09 -59.85 -75.75
CA SER A 622 -16.31 -60.59 -75.36
C SER A 622 -16.08 -62.03 -74.85
N GLU A 623 -17.01 -62.72 -74.16
CA GLU A 623 -18.41 -62.96 -74.55
C GLU A 623 -19.18 -63.73 -73.44
N THR A 624 -20.45 -63.35 -73.21
CA THR A 624 -21.60 -64.14 -72.65
C THR A 624 -21.49 -64.76 -71.25
N GLU A 625 -22.46 -64.70 -70.33
CA GLU A 625 -23.92 -64.76 -70.46
C GLU A 625 -24.56 -64.35 -69.10
N ASN A 626 -25.77 -63.77 -69.14
CA ASN A 626 -26.60 -63.44 -67.97
C ASN A 626 -27.05 -64.70 -67.22
N LEU A 627 -27.15 -64.65 -65.88
CA LEU A 627 -28.34 -65.11 -65.14
C LEU A 627 -28.31 -64.77 -63.64
N GLU A 628 -29.51 -64.50 -63.15
CA GLU A 628 -29.96 -64.11 -61.82
C GLU A 628 -29.59 -65.07 -60.66
N VAL A 629 -29.36 -64.46 -59.48
CA VAL A 629 -29.81 -64.86 -58.13
C VAL A 629 -29.62 -66.32 -57.68
N ASN A 630 -28.79 -66.57 -56.66
CA ASN A 630 -29.28 -67.13 -55.37
C ASN A 630 -28.22 -67.26 -54.26
N LEU A 631 -28.59 -66.81 -53.06
CA LEU A 631 -27.81 -66.84 -51.83
C LEU A 631 -27.99 -68.15 -51.03
N GLY A 632 -28.26 -69.29 -51.68
CA GLY A 632 -28.91 -70.45 -51.02
C GLY A 632 -28.28 -71.85 -51.11
N GLU A 633 -27.30 -72.16 -51.97
CA GLU A 633 -27.08 -73.58 -52.35
C GLU A 633 -25.64 -74.14 -52.33
N ARG A 634 -24.64 -73.53 -51.66
CA ARG A 634 -23.33 -74.20 -51.46
C ARG A 634 -22.77 -74.24 -50.04
N PHE A 635 -23.60 -73.93 -49.03
CA PHE A 635 -23.39 -74.37 -47.64
C PHE A 635 -23.75 -75.87 -47.47
N LYS A 636 -23.15 -76.76 -48.28
CA LYS A 636 -23.50 -78.18 -48.26
C LYS A 636 -22.35 -79.18 -48.18
N ASP A 637 -21.09 -78.73 -48.10
CA ASP A 637 -19.94 -79.63 -47.90
C ASP A 637 -19.14 -79.36 -46.61
N LEU A 638 -19.64 -78.47 -45.74
CA LEU A 638 -19.31 -78.54 -44.31
C LEU A 638 -20.28 -79.55 -43.68
N PHE A 639 -19.76 -80.71 -43.29
CA PHE A 639 -20.44 -81.87 -42.68
C PHE A 639 -21.04 -82.92 -43.64
N LYS A 640 -20.15 -83.74 -44.22
CA LYS A 640 -20.35 -85.20 -44.28
C LYS A 640 -19.05 -85.91 -43.90
N ASP A 641 -19.08 -86.46 -42.68
CA ASP A 641 -18.46 -87.69 -42.15
C ASP A 641 -16.96 -87.96 -42.44
N LYS A 642 -16.07 -87.94 -41.45
CA LYS A 642 -15.77 -89.06 -40.50
C LYS A 642 -15.69 -90.43 -41.19
N GLU A 643 -14.46 -90.84 -41.50
CA GLU A 643 -13.81 -92.05 -40.96
C GLU A 643 -12.29 -91.97 -41.13
#